data_AF-A0A0L0VRR0-F1
#
_entry.id   AF-A0A0L0VRR0-F1
#
_cell.length_a   1.000
_cell.length_b   1.000
_cell.length_c   1.000
_cell.angle_alpha   90.00
_cell.angle_beta   90.00
_cell.angle_gamma   90.00
#
_symmetry.space_group_name_H-M   'P 1'
#
loop_
_entity.id
_entity.type
_entity.pdbx_description
1 polymer ?
#
loop_
_entity_poly.entity_id
_entity_poly.type
_entity_poly.pdbx_seq_one_letter_code
_entity_poly.pdbx_strand_id
1 'polypeptide(L)'
;MKAARDLICKTPAGRAYWKSFILSEAHTIIDKEGRSRGAVAQGFYQSSKNIAPDYFEDTTKQARNHSIRESMPFLYKLIMSKLTGSLHKLTNNPSSNEDDVNFSDAASNTDSELDEDLVTVQSAASRTKRCQSVATTICSMITFICNRRRNGLQLANTVAMLACGVSERVSSYLHYVGLSSSRKTAHSALESLGKCAQSAIKSAAQIGDSVNFPPIICIDNIDFEEGVHSKSIERQSQMFHGTWGYMHRIDPTLLASVNQEDLTLAKYRSAISQSAGMVIRPSLFLPTNKENIHFQAVVKSQIASVLLQYVATPDSCGTPIPIVPPVIDPINPAKPDITTLKLMIASDNSAQGIGEVFEAITNQLNIKKSEFFGRLQVFEGDLGTCLNIESLRSQRKPSRHIEDSFENSFTLLGAAHILWNVAQRLLLFHFGDNTNVNDLGAWHCMDALGISSKRLTAKNDFTLMLSHIQKVHEATILHCLLTVMKVPPLGFTHKKQVIPADELLTIIDECYERFFSPSARRNAWLMKSGKHYNLLLRLRDFATVVECNAAMRAGDVGRLINIWQRWTIMAQGIPGLTNYAIYLPRMLLSLTKVLPEGLQKVLKHSLLITPSGRPNHFVAKDFYLEVQNYWLKFFYNRTGTGTNILRMMNVFSVNIPLLRRLVHDLKSDSGQANKYQSHKTTLSPIAIEEFLKMAHQYDLCSDQNESTNAMTHAIDIFVEGYNKIRTEFAHGADRLARFNPATILSYTAADEWGNETLHHGMGVGEEVGSDEPIETTPDEGY
;
A
#
# COMPACT_ATOMS: atom_id res chain seq x y z
N MET A 1 5.95 66.89 -11.23
CA MET A 1 6.59 65.87 -10.35
C MET A 1 7.99 65.44 -10.81
N LYS A 2 8.19 64.84 -12.00
CA LYS A 2 9.54 64.42 -12.46
C LYS A 2 10.55 65.57 -12.52
N ALA A 3 10.18 66.71 -13.11
CA ALA A 3 11.05 67.90 -13.14
C ALA A 3 11.41 68.45 -11.73
N ALA A 4 10.48 68.40 -10.77
CA ALA A 4 10.72 68.82 -9.39
C ALA A 4 11.69 67.86 -8.67
N ARG A 5 11.52 66.53 -8.86
CA ARG A 5 12.48 65.52 -8.40
C ARG A 5 13.88 65.81 -8.96
N ASP A 6 13.97 66.04 -10.27
CA ASP A 6 15.26 66.20 -10.96
C ASP A 6 16.00 67.47 -10.54
N LEU A 7 15.26 68.51 -10.11
CA LEU A 7 15.83 69.72 -9.53
C LEU A 7 16.28 69.49 -8.07
N ILE A 8 15.45 68.88 -7.24
CA ILE A 8 15.71 68.65 -5.81
C ILE A 8 16.85 67.64 -5.61
N CYS A 9 16.90 66.58 -6.43
CA CYS A 9 17.88 65.50 -6.29
C CYS A 9 19.29 65.84 -6.81
N LYS A 10 19.56 67.08 -7.24
CA LYS A 10 20.90 67.50 -7.70
C LYS A 10 21.93 67.45 -6.57
N THR A 11 21.54 67.84 -5.35
CA THR A 11 22.43 67.84 -4.18
C THR A 11 22.25 66.58 -3.33
N PRO A 12 23.27 66.14 -2.57
CA PRO A 12 23.12 65.06 -1.60
C PRO A 12 22.02 65.32 -0.57
N ALA A 13 21.95 66.56 -0.06
CA ALA A 13 20.93 67.00 0.89
C ALA A 13 19.51 66.93 0.30
N GLY A 14 19.33 67.39 -0.95
CA GLY A 14 18.04 67.32 -1.63
C GLY A 14 17.61 65.89 -1.96
N ARG A 15 18.54 64.98 -2.27
CA ARG A 15 18.24 63.54 -2.39
C ARG A 15 17.74 62.94 -1.07
N ALA A 16 18.35 63.30 0.05
CA ALA A 16 17.92 62.85 1.37
C ALA A 16 16.51 63.37 1.71
N TYR A 17 16.27 64.66 1.47
CA TYR A 17 14.96 65.29 1.65
C TYR A 17 13.87 64.62 0.79
N TRP A 18 14.14 64.41 -0.50
CA TRP A 18 13.20 63.74 -1.40
C TRP A 18 12.86 62.32 -0.93
N LYS A 19 13.86 61.54 -0.49
CA LYS A 19 13.61 60.20 0.07
C LYS A 19 12.76 60.25 1.33
N SER A 20 13.00 61.21 2.22
CA SER A 20 12.21 61.42 3.44
C SER A 20 10.75 61.79 3.12
N PHE A 21 10.54 62.69 2.15
CA PHE A 21 9.19 63.05 1.68
C PHE A 21 8.44 61.82 1.11
N ILE A 22 9.07 61.05 0.21
CA ILE A 22 8.45 59.84 -0.34
C ILE A 22 8.14 58.81 0.75
N LEU A 23 9.01 58.68 1.76
CA LEU A 23 8.76 57.80 2.91
C LEU A 23 7.54 58.26 3.72
N SER A 24 7.38 59.57 3.94
CA SER A 24 6.22 60.15 4.63
C SER A 24 4.90 59.89 3.89
N GLU A 25 4.89 60.07 2.57
CA GLU A 25 3.72 59.74 1.74
C GLU A 25 3.42 58.24 1.77
N ALA A 26 4.45 57.39 1.70
CA ALA A 26 4.30 55.94 1.80
C ALA A 26 3.72 55.50 3.16
N HIS A 27 4.13 56.12 4.28
CA HIS A 27 3.53 55.86 5.60
C HIS A 27 2.02 56.16 5.58
N THR A 28 1.63 57.30 5.00
CA THR A 28 0.21 57.72 4.92
C THR A 28 -0.64 56.75 4.10
N ILE A 29 -0.07 56.15 3.05
CA ILE A 29 -0.75 55.13 2.24
C ILE A 29 -0.86 53.82 3.03
N ILE A 30 0.25 53.31 3.57
CA ILE A 30 0.28 52.05 4.32
C ILE A 30 -0.65 52.10 5.54
N ASP A 31 -0.74 53.24 6.22
CA ASP A 31 -1.66 53.42 7.34
C ASP A 31 -3.13 53.24 6.95
N LYS A 32 -3.50 53.47 5.68
CA LYS A 32 -4.86 53.23 5.19
C LYS A 32 -5.07 51.78 4.73
N GLU A 33 -4.00 51.08 4.38
CA GLU A 33 -4.05 49.67 3.99
C GLU A 33 -4.25 48.76 5.20
N GLY A 34 -4.91 47.62 4.99
CA GLY A 34 -5.14 46.64 6.06
C GLY A 34 -6.07 47.07 7.20
N ARG A 35 -6.54 48.32 7.26
CA ARG A 35 -7.49 48.84 8.27
C ARG A 35 -8.94 48.55 7.90
N SER A 36 -9.31 47.28 7.70
CA SER A 36 -10.73 46.91 7.66
C SER A 36 -11.20 46.53 9.06
N ARG A 37 -12.18 47.27 9.60
CA ARG A 37 -12.77 47.01 10.93
C ARG A 37 -13.53 45.67 10.98
N GLY A 38 -13.82 45.06 9.84
CA GLY A 38 -14.55 43.79 9.68
C GLY A 38 -13.69 42.59 9.24
N ALA A 39 -12.56 42.32 9.89
CA ALA A 39 -11.68 41.20 9.53
C ALA A 39 -12.40 39.84 9.47
N VAL A 40 -13.41 39.63 10.33
CA VAL A 40 -14.24 38.42 10.32
C VAL A 40 -15.21 38.42 9.14
N ALA A 41 -15.93 39.52 8.92
CA ALA A 41 -16.90 39.66 7.82
C ALA A 41 -16.26 39.59 6.43
N GLN A 42 -14.96 39.88 6.32
CA GLN A 42 -14.20 39.82 5.08
C GLN A 42 -13.37 38.54 4.93
N GLY A 43 -13.57 37.54 5.80
CA GLY A 43 -12.93 36.22 5.67
C GLY A 43 -11.43 36.16 6.04
N PHE A 44 -10.89 37.16 6.74
CA PHE A 44 -9.48 37.15 7.18
C PHE A 44 -9.26 36.36 8.49
N TYR A 45 -10.31 36.19 9.29
CA TYR A 45 -10.28 35.44 10.54
C TYR A 45 -10.78 34.02 10.32
N GLN A 46 -10.00 33.03 10.78
CA GLN A 46 -10.44 31.65 10.91
C GLN A 46 -10.37 31.22 12.37
N SER A 47 -11.50 30.72 12.89
CA SER A 47 -11.53 30.12 14.23
C SER A 47 -10.92 28.72 14.19
N SER A 48 -9.95 28.44 15.08
CA SER A 48 -9.42 27.08 15.23
C SER A 48 -10.47 26.09 15.72
N LYS A 49 -11.55 26.57 16.37
CA LYS A 49 -12.64 25.71 16.86
C LYS A 49 -13.65 25.33 15.78
N ASN A 50 -13.63 25.98 14.62
CA ASN A 50 -14.58 25.75 13.53
C ASN A 50 -13.88 25.68 12.17
N ILE A 51 -12.76 24.94 12.12
CA ILE A 51 -12.00 24.68 10.90
C ILE A 51 -12.36 23.29 10.37
N ALA A 52 -12.54 23.20 9.06
CA ALA A 52 -12.86 21.97 8.34
C ALA A 52 -11.78 21.68 7.27
N PRO A 53 -11.75 20.46 6.70
CA PRO A 53 -10.70 20.05 5.74
C PRO A 53 -10.62 20.91 4.47
N ASP A 54 -11.74 21.45 4.00
CA ASP A 54 -11.90 22.37 2.87
C ASP A 54 -11.05 23.65 2.99
N TYR A 55 -10.74 24.05 4.23
CA TYR A 55 -9.85 25.18 4.53
C TYR A 55 -8.43 25.03 3.94
N PHE A 56 -8.01 23.79 3.72
CA PHE A 56 -6.70 23.42 3.18
C PHE A 56 -6.74 23.06 1.70
N GLU A 57 -7.88 23.20 1.02
CA GLU A 57 -7.96 23.01 -0.42
C GLU A 57 -7.28 24.17 -1.17
N ASP A 58 -6.76 23.88 -2.37
CA ASP A 58 -6.00 24.85 -3.16
C ASP A 58 -6.83 26.04 -3.60
N THR A 59 -8.13 25.86 -3.88
CA THR A 59 -9.09 26.93 -4.18
C THR A 59 -9.20 27.90 -3.00
N THR A 60 -9.43 27.38 -1.79
CA THR A 60 -9.53 28.17 -0.55
C THR A 60 -8.20 28.84 -0.20
N LYS A 61 -7.07 28.14 -0.38
CA LYS A 61 -5.72 28.72 -0.22
C LYS A 61 -5.51 29.91 -1.16
N GLN A 62 -5.86 29.76 -2.44
CA GLN A 62 -5.70 30.80 -3.45
C GLN A 62 -6.61 32.02 -3.18
N ALA A 63 -7.87 31.79 -2.82
CA ALA A 63 -8.80 32.86 -2.44
C ALA A 63 -8.28 33.66 -1.24
N ARG A 64 -7.79 32.98 -0.20
CA ARG A 64 -7.19 33.62 0.97
C ARG A 64 -5.96 34.45 0.61
N ASN A 65 -5.09 33.91 -0.25
CA ASN A 65 -3.89 34.62 -0.72
C ASN A 65 -4.27 35.86 -1.55
N HIS A 66 -5.30 35.77 -2.40
CA HIS A 66 -5.80 36.90 -3.17
C HIS A 66 -6.34 38.02 -2.26
N SER A 67 -7.19 37.70 -1.29
CA SER A 67 -7.73 38.69 -0.34
C SER A 67 -6.63 39.43 0.45
N ILE A 68 -5.54 38.75 0.80
CA ILE A 68 -4.39 39.39 1.47
C ILE A 68 -3.74 40.44 0.56
N ARG A 69 -3.54 40.11 -0.72
CA ARG A 69 -2.94 41.01 -1.73
C ARG A 69 -3.80 42.25 -1.94
N GLU A 70 -5.11 42.06 -2.10
CA GLU A 70 -6.07 43.14 -2.29
C GLU A 70 -6.24 44.03 -1.05
N SER A 71 -5.93 43.50 0.15
CA SER A 71 -6.01 44.29 1.38
C SER A 71 -4.83 45.24 1.60
N MET A 72 -3.70 45.01 0.91
CA MET A 72 -2.47 45.82 1.00
C MET A 72 -1.77 45.98 -0.36
N PRO A 73 -2.44 46.56 -1.37
CA PRO A 73 -1.95 46.58 -2.74
C PRO A 73 -0.67 47.41 -2.92
N PHE A 74 -0.51 48.53 -2.21
CA PHE A 74 0.69 49.37 -2.26
C PHE A 74 1.88 48.63 -1.66
N LEU A 75 1.74 48.09 -0.44
CA LEU A 75 2.82 47.33 0.19
C LEU A 75 3.18 46.08 -0.62
N TYR A 76 2.17 45.34 -1.11
CA TYR A 76 2.39 44.17 -1.96
C TYR A 76 3.16 44.54 -3.24
N LYS A 77 2.75 45.60 -3.94
CA LYS A 77 3.44 46.08 -5.16
C LYS A 77 4.87 46.55 -4.86
N LEU A 78 5.11 47.19 -3.72
CA LEU A 78 6.45 47.64 -3.32
C LEU A 78 7.39 46.45 -3.08
N ILE A 79 6.92 45.43 -2.33
CA ILE A 79 7.67 44.19 -2.11
C ILE A 79 7.90 43.46 -3.43
N MET A 80 6.86 43.33 -4.25
CA MET A 80 6.97 42.72 -5.57
C MET A 80 8.01 43.44 -6.43
N SER A 81 7.98 44.77 -6.52
CA SER A 81 8.98 45.57 -7.25
C SER A 81 10.40 45.33 -6.74
N LYS A 82 10.60 45.19 -5.43
CA LYS A 82 11.91 44.87 -4.85
C LYS A 82 12.37 43.46 -5.23
N LEU A 83 11.47 42.48 -5.24
CA LEU A 83 11.76 41.10 -5.59
C LEU A 83 11.98 40.90 -7.11
N THR A 84 11.24 41.64 -7.94
CA THR A 84 11.29 41.55 -9.41
C THR A 84 12.27 42.54 -10.05
N GLY A 85 12.78 43.54 -9.34
CA GLY A 85 13.76 44.51 -9.86
C GLY A 85 15.07 43.90 -10.37
N SER A 86 15.34 42.63 -10.05
CA SER A 86 16.45 41.84 -10.61
C SER A 86 16.11 41.17 -11.96
N LEU A 87 14.82 41.08 -12.33
CA LEU A 87 14.31 40.46 -13.56
C LEU A 87 14.44 41.40 -14.77
N HIS A 88 14.19 42.70 -14.57
CA HIS A 88 14.26 43.72 -15.63
C HIS A 88 15.70 44.00 -16.13
N LYS A 89 16.74 43.57 -15.41
CA LYS A 89 18.12 43.67 -15.88
C LYS A 89 18.53 42.58 -16.88
N LEU A 90 17.75 41.49 -16.98
CA LEU A 90 18.06 40.33 -17.86
C LEU A 90 17.22 40.31 -19.14
N THR A 91 16.10 41.05 -19.20
CA THR A 91 15.20 41.09 -20.37
C THR A 91 15.54 42.19 -21.40
N ASN A 92 16.64 42.91 -21.24
CA ASN A 92 17.09 43.95 -22.18
C ASN A 92 17.94 43.41 -23.36
N ASN A 93 17.88 42.11 -23.65
CA ASN A 93 18.33 41.57 -24.93
C ASN A 93 17.10 41.15 -25.75
N PRO A 94 16.77 41.86 -26.85
CA PRO A 94 15.60 41.56 -27.66
C PRO A 94 15.94 40.44 -28.65
N SER A 95 15.46 39.24 -28.37
CA SER A 95 15.23 38.22 -29.41
C SER A 95 14.20 37.21 -28.88
N SER A 96 12.93 37.57 -28.96
CA SER A 96 11.81 36.64 -28.80
C SER A 96 11.10 36.54 -30.14
N ASN A 97 11.22 35.39 -30.80
CA ASN A 97 10.12 34.91 -31.62
C ASN A 97 9.14 34.26 -30.65
N GLU A 98 7.93 34.81 -30.64
CA GLU A 98 6.76 34.24 -30.00
C GLU A 98 6.32 33.04 -30.83
N ASP A 99 6.16 31.89 -30.20
CA ASP A 99 5.24 30.85 -30.68
C ASP A 99 4.45 30.33 -29.48
N ASP A 100 3.13 30.47 -29.60
CA ASP A 100 2.11 29.91 -28.73
C ASP A 100 2.24 28.39 -28.64
N VAL A 101 2.41 27.84 -27.44
CA VAL A 101 2.12 26.42 -27.20
C VAL A 101 1.35 26.23 -25.90
N ASN A 102 0.09 25.82 -26.11
CA ASN A 102 -0.90 25.39 -25.15
C ASN A 102 -0.37 24.20 -24.32
N PHE A 103 -0.31 24.32 -22.99
CA PHE A 103 0.11 23.22 -22.11
C PHE A 103 -1.11 22.39 -21.68
N SER A 104 -1.35 21.29 -22.38
CA SER A 104 -2.05 20.12 -21.85
C SER A 104 -1.10 19.26 -21.04
N ASP A 105 -1.62 18.66 -19.97
CA ASP A 105 -0.97 17.64 -19.13
C ASP A 105 -0.17 16.62 -19.94
N ALA A 106 1.16 16.65 -19.78
CA ALA A 106 2.05 15.57 -20.17
C ALA A 106 3.19 15.51 -19.15
N ALA A 107 3.06 14.61 -18.17
CA ALA A 107 4.16 14.21 -17.31
C ALA A 107 5.14 13.37 -18.14
N SER A 108 6.17 14.01 -18.70
CA SER A 108 7.26 13.30 -19.36
C SER A 108 8.22 12.72 -18.32
N ASN A 109 8.37 11.40 -18.36
CA ASN A 109 9.41 10.64 -17.68
C ASN A 109 10.79 10.99 -18.25
N THR A 110 11.74 11.32 -17.38
CA THR A 110 13.17 11.08 -17.62
C THR A 110 13.80 10.64 -16.31
N ASP A 111 14.16 9.35 -16.27
CA ASP A 111 14.97 8.70 -15.26
C ASP A 111 16.45 9.06 -15.52
N SER A 112 17.08 9.75 -14.58
CA SER A 112 18.54 9.76 -14.42
C SER A 112 18.86 9.99 -12.95
N GLU A 113 19.36 8.95 -12.28
CA GLU A 113 20.04 9.07 -10.99
C GLU A 113 21.39 9.72 -11.22
N LEU A 114 21.48 11.01 -10.91
CA LEU A 114 22.71 11.66 -10.49
C LEU A 114 22.37 12.53 -9.28
N ASP A 115 23.05 12.24 -8.18
CA ASP A 115 23.16 13.10 -7.03
C ASP A 115 23.98 14.31 -7.49
N GLU A 116 23.30 15.35 -7.94
CA GLU A 116 23.91 16.62 -8.30
C GLU A 116 23.07 17.73 -7.68
N ASP A 117 23.77 18.59 -6.94
CA ASP A 117 23.39 19.95 -6.53
C ASP A 117 23.13 20.81 -7.78
N LEU A 118 22.19 20.39 -8.63
CA LEU A 118 21.85 21.07 -9.86
C LEU A 118 20.88 22.18 -9.50
N VAL A 119 21.40 23.40 -9.54
CA VAL A 119 20.67 24.65 -9.70
C VAL A 119 19.62 24.42 -10.80
N THR A 120 18.40 24.10 -10.40
CA THR A 120 17.27 24.02 -11.32
C THR A 120 17.15 25.40 -11.93
N VAL A 121 17.35 25.51 -13.24
CA VAL A 121 17.08 26.74 -14.00
C VAL A 121 15.59 27.04 -13.81
N GLN A 122 15.25 27.81 -12.77
CA GLN A 122 13.86 28.15 -12.46
C GLN A 122 13.34 29.00 -13.61
N SER A 123 12.33 28.49 -14.32
CA SER A 123 11.64 29.23 -15.38
C SER A 123 11.19 30.60 -14.86
N ALA A 124 11.09 31.60 -15.75
CA ALA A 124 10.62 32.93 -15.39
C ALA A 124 9.25 32.90 -14.67
N ALA A 125 8.39 31.96 -15.05
CA ALA A 125 7.11 31.70 -14.38
C ALA A 125 7.28 31.17 -12.94
N SER A 126 8.18 30.21 -12.71
CA SER A 126 8.47 29.67 -11.37
C SER A 126 9.04 30.74 -10.43
N ARG A 127 9.97 31.58 -10.95
CA ARG A 127 10.49 32.74 -10.20
C ARG A 127 9.40 33.75 -9.86
N THR A 128 8.50 34.05 -10.81
CA THR A 128 7.38 34.98 -10.59
C THR A 128 6.44 34.46 -9.50
N LYS A 129 6.07 33.16 -9.57
CA LYS A 129 5.25 32.51 -8.54
C LYS A 129 5.91 32.58 -7.15
N ARG A 130 7.22 32.34 -7.07
CA ARG A 130 7.99 32.50 -5.81
C ARG A 130 7.91 33.93 -5.27
N CYS A 131 8.13 34.94 -6.11
CA CYS A 131 8.02 36.35 -5.69
C CYS A 131 6.62 36.67 -5.16
N GLN A 132 5.57 36.22 -5.85
CA GLN A 132 4.19 36.41 -5.43
C GLN A 132 3.91 35.74 -4.08
N SER A 133 4.38 34.51 -3.87
CA SER A 133 4.24 33.81 -2.59
C SER A 133 4.96 34.53 -1.46
N VAL A 134 6.22 34.93 -1.66
CA VAL A 134 7.01 35.66 -0.65
C VAL A 134 6.33 36.99 -0.29
N ALA A 135 5.91 37.78 -1.29
CA ALA A 135 5.23 39.04 -1.04
C ALA A 135 3.91 38.85 -0.28
N THR A 136 3.12 37.84 -0.67
CA THR A 136 1.85 37.50 0.03
C THR A 136 2.12 37.11 1.48
N THR A 137 3.13 36.29 1.74
CA THR A 137 3.49 35.85 3.10
C THR A 137 3.95 37.03 3.96
N ILE A 138 4.78 37.93 3.44
CA ILE A 138 5.22 39.12 4.18
C ILE A 138 4.02 40.02 4.52
N CYS A 139 3.13 40.25 3.55
CA CYS A 139 1.88 40.98 3.78
C CYS A 139 1.05 40.31 4.89
N SER A 140 0.93 38.98 4.85
CA SER A 140 0.21 38.23 5.88
C SER A 140 0.86 38.37 7.26
N MET A 141 2.19 38.27 7.38
CA MET A 141 2.91 38.43 8.64
C MET A 141 2.63 39.79 9.29
N ILE A 142 2.74 40.86 8.49
CA ILE A 142 2.51 42.23 8.95
C ILE A 142 1.06 42.40 9.42
N THR A 143 0.08 41.99 8.61
CA THR A 143 -1.33 42.11 8.98
C THR A 143 -1.71 41.32 10.22
N PHE A 144 -1.12 40.14 10.42
CA PHE A 144 -1.35 39.32 11.60
C PHE A 144 -0.73 39.93 12.86
N ILE A 145 0.48 40.49 12.78
CA ILE A 145 1.12 41.17 13.92
C ILE A 145 0.32 42.41 14.31
N CYS A 146 -0.14 43.20 13.33
CA CYS A 146 -0.98 44.37 13.58
C CYS A 146 -2.38 44.01 14.10
N ASN A 147 -2.94 42.88 13.65
CA ASN A 147 -4.24 42.40 14.09
C ASN A 147 -4.27 40.86 14.09
N ARG A 148 -4.23 40.26 15.29
CA ARG A 148 -4.25 38.79 15.46
C ARG A 148 -5.54 38.13 14.94
N ARG A 149 -6.60 38.89 14.65
CA ARG A 149 -7.80 38.39 13.97
C ARG A 149 -7.61 38.19 12.46
N ARG A 150 -6.47 38.55 11.89
CA ARG A 150 -6.09 38.22 10.50
C ARG A 150 -5.12 37.04 10.51
N ASN A 151 -5.61 35.87 10.92
CA ASN A 151 -4.80 34.69 11.22
C ASN A 151 -4.87 33.59 10.16
N GLY A 152 -5.54 33.81 9.02
CA GLY A 152 -5.83 32.74 8.08
C GLY A 152 -4.60 31.93 7.62
N LEU A 153 -3.59 32.60 7.06
CA LEU A 153 -2.37 31.93 6.61
C LEU A 153 -1.59 31.36 7.81
N GLN A 154 -1.53 32.09 8.92
CA GLN A 154 -0.84 31.67 10.14
C GLN A 154 -1.43 30.40 10.75
N LEU A 155 -2.75 30.23 10.70
CA LEU A 155 -3.43 29.02 11.15
C LEU A 155 -3.07 27.84 10.24
N ALA A 156 -3.12 28.02 8.92
CA ALA A 156 -2.75 26.99 7.96
C ALA A 156 -1.30 26.53 8.15
N ASN A 157 -0.37 27.50 8.24
CA ASN A 157 1.05 27.25 8.48
C ASN A 157 1.28 26.48 9.77
N THR A 158 0.62 26.86 10.86
CA THR A 158 0.77 26.20 12.16
C THR A 158 0.33 24.74 12.14
N VAL A 159 -0.76 24.41 11.45
CA VAL A 159 -1.23 23.02 11.32
C VAL A 159 -0.26 22.22 10.44
N ALA A 160 0.19 22.77 9.32
CA ALA A 160 1.18 22.13 8.44
C ALA A 160 2.54 21.92 9.13
N MET A 161 3.01 22.90 9.91
CA MET A 161 4.24 22.78 10.72
C MET A 161 4.12 21.68 11.78
N LEU A 162 2.96 21.58 12.45
CA LEU A 162 2.72 20.50 13.41
C LEU A 162 2.67 19.14 12.69
N ALA A 163 2.06 19.07 11.51
CA ALA A 163 2.04 17.87 10.66
C ALA A 163 3.44 17.43 10.24
N CYS A 164 4.39 18.37 10.09
CA CYS A 164 5.80 18.13 9.77
C CYS A 164 6.69 17.84 10.99
N GLY A 165 6.13 17.78 12.20
CA GLY A 165 6.92 17.52 13.41
C GLY A 165 7.82 18.68 13.84
N VAL A 166 7.51 19.92 13.43
CA VAL A 166 8.27 21.11 13.88
C VAL A 166 8.25 21.20 15.41
N SER A 167 9.43 21.32 16.01
CA SER A 167 9.57 21.36 17.47
C SER A 167 8.89 22.58 18.09
N GLU A 168 8.51 22.47 19.37
CA GLU A 168 7.85 23.56 20.08
C GLU A 168 8.71 24.84 20.16
N ARG A 169 10.02 24.70 20.29
CA ARG A 169 10.97 25.82 20.27
C ARG A 169 10.93 26.58 18.94
N VAL A 170 10.97 25.85 17.82
CA VAL A 170 10.90 26.46 16.48
C VAL A 170 9.52 27.06 16.23
N SER A 171 8.44 26.34 16.59
CA SER A 171 7.06 26.84 16.47
C SER A 171 6.84 28.13 17.27
N SER A 172 7.42 28.26 18.46
CA SER A 172 7.31 29.47 19.29
C SER A 172 7.99 30.67 18.64
N TYR A 173 9.17 30.47 18.05
CA TYR A 173 9.86 31.53 17.30
C TYR A 173 9.09 31.97 16.05
N LEU A 174 8.58 31.00 15.27
CA LEU A 174 7.79 31.28 14.07
C LEU A 174 6.48 32.01 14.39
N HIS A 175 5.89 31.72 15.55
CA HIS A 175 4.74 32.47 16.07
C HIS A 175 5.09 33.91 16.44
N TYR A 176 6.24 34.11 17.11
CA TYR A 176 6.73 35.43 17.51
C TYR A 176 6.92 36.36 16.31
N VAL A 177 7.53 35.87 15.22
CA VAL A 177 7.75 36.64 13.98
C VAL A 177 6.51 36.75 13.07
N GLY A 178 5.37 36.16 13.48
CA GLY A 178 4.10 36.26 12.74
C GLY A 178 3.95 35.35 11.53
N LEU A 179 4.86 34.38 11.34
CA LEU A 179 4.77 33.36 10.28
C LEU A 179 3.71 32.30 10.58
N SER A 180 3.41 32.08 11.86
CA SER A 180 2.48 31.05 12.31
C SER A 180 1.63 31.52 13.50
N SER A 181 0.52 30.83 13.74
CA SER A 181 -0.21 30.90 15.00
C SER A 181 0.51 30.10 16.10
N SER A 182 0.01 30.17 17.33
CA SER A 182 0.57 29.41 18.45
C SER A 182 0.36 27.90 18.26
N ARG A 183 1.24 27.08 18.83
CA ARG A 183 1.08 25.60 18.82
C ARG A 183 -0.23 25.14 19.49
N LYS A 184 -0.71 25.86 20.51
CA LYS A 184 -2.03 25.60 21.14
C LYS A 184 -3.17 25.76 20.14
N THR A 185 -3.08 26.77 19.26
CA THR A 185 -4.05 26.98 18.18
C THR A 185 -4.02 25.82 17.18
N ALA A 186 -2.84 25.24 16.90
CA ALA A 186 -2.69 24.03 16.07
C ALA A 186 -3.47 22.84 16.63
N HIS A 187 -3.29 22.56 17.93
CA HIS A 187 -3.98 21.45 18.58
C HIS A 187 -5.48 21.67 18.62
N SER A 188 -5.94 22.88 18.95
CA SER A 188 -7.36 23.22 18.87
C SER A 188 -7.93 23.03 17.44
N ALA A 189 -7.15 23.36 16.40
CA ALA A 189 -7.56 23.13 15.02
C ALA A 189 -7.66 21.64 14.68
N LEU A 190 -6.67 20.84 15.07
CA LEU A 190 -6.70 19.39 14.84
C LEU A 190 -7.81 18.68 15.64
N GLU A 191 -8.18 19.17 16.83
CA GLU A 191 -9.34 18.66 17.57
C GLU A 191 -10.65 18.91 16.80
N SER A 192 -10.82 20.10 16.22
CA SER A 192 -11.98 20.41 15.37
C SER A 192 -11.99 19.58 14.08
N LEU A 193 -10.83 19.44 13.42
CA LEU A 193 -10.68 18.55 12.26
C LEU A 193 -10.97 17.09 12.63
N GLY A 194 -10.57 16.65 13.83
CA GLY A 194 -10.85 15.32 14.34
C GLY A 194 -12.35 15.09 14.56
N LYS A 195 -13.11 16.11 14.95
CA LYS A 195 -14.58 16.05 15.00
C LYS A 195 -15.18 15.92 13.59
N CYS A 196 -14.68 16.67 12.62
CA CYS A 196 -15.09 16.52 11.22
C CYS A 196 -14.79 15.11 10.70
N ALA A 197 -13.61 14.56 11.00
CA ALA A 197 -13.22 13.20 10.64
C ALA A 197 -14.12 12.15 11.30
N GLN A 198 -14.47 12.31 12.58
CA GLN A 198 -15.44 11.44 13.26
C GLN A 198 -16.84 11.50 12.63
N SER A 199 -17.30 12.69 12.22
CA SER A 199 -18.54 12.80 11.44
C SER A 199 -18.43 12.09 10.09
N ALA A 200 -17.28 12.19 9.42
CA ALA A 200 -17.03 11.48 8.16
C ALA A 200 -17.04 9.95 8.34
N ILE A 201 -16.50 9.41 9.45
CA ILE A 201 -16.62 7.99 9.81
C ILE A 201 -18.10 7.59 9.86
N LYS A 202 -18.93 8.36 10.57
CA LYS A 202 -20.37 8.07 10.67
C LYS A 202 -21.04 8.09 9.30
N SER A 203 -20.77 9.12 8.49
CA SER A 203 -21.32 9.25 7.13
C SER A 203 -20.85 8.14 6.19
N ALA A 204 -19.60 7.69 6.30
CA ALA A 204 -19.05 6.61 5.50
C ALA A 204 -19.65 5.24 5.87
N ALA A 205 -20.09 5.07 7.11
CA ALA A 205 -20.69 3.84 7.62
C ALA A 205 -22.16 3.66 7.19
N GLN A 206 -22.84 4.76 6.87
CA GLN A 206 -24.21 4.77 6.35
C GLN A 206 -24.25 4.16 4.95
N ILE A 207 -25.22 3.29 4.73
CA ILE A 207 -25.48 2.69 3.41
C ILE A 207 -26.59 3.51 2.74
N GLY A 208 -26.42 3.81 1.46
CA GLY A 208 -27.42 4.55 0.67
C GLY A 208 -28.53 3.63 0.15
N ASP A 209 -29.67 4.20 -0.22
CA ASP A 209 -30.89 3.47 -0.61
C ASP A 209 -30.74 2.59 -1.87
N SER A 210 -29.73 2.83 -2.73
CA SER A 210 -29.62 2.20 -4.05
C SER A 210 -28.60 1.07 -4.17
N VAL A 211 -27.59 0.99 -3.31
CA VAL A 211 -26.51 -0.04 -3.37
C VAL A 211 -26.10 -0.43 -1.95
N ASN A 212 -26.45 -1.65 -1.55
CA ASN A 212 -26.44 -2.08 -0.14
C ASN A 212 -25.22 -2.93 0.23
N PHE A 213 -24.00 -2.40 0.08
CA PHE A 213 -22.78 -3.07 0.54
C PHE A 213 -21.98 -2.18 1.51
N PRO A 214 -21.72 -2.62 2.76
CA PRO A 214 -20.98 -1.80 3.70
C PRO A 214 -19.50 -1.67 3.31
N PRO A 215 -18.81 -0.64 3.82
CA PRO A 215 -17.38 -0.51 3.63
C PRO A 215 -16.61 -1.72 4.18
N ILE A 216 -15.54 -2.11 3.48
CA ILE A 216 -14.61 -3.11 4.00
C ILE A 216 -13.74 -2.47 5.09
N ILE A 217 -13.64 -3.11 6.24
CA ILE A 217 -12.86 -2.61 7.37
C ILE A 217 -11.50 -3.30 7.41
N CYS A 218 -10.44 -2.56 7.08
CA CYS A 218 -9.07 -3.05 7.19
C CYS A 218 -8.51 -2.63 8.55
N ILE A 219 -8.10 -3.60 9.37
CA ILE A 219 -7.54 -3.39 10.71
C ILE A 219 -6.20 -4.10 10.85
N ASP A 220 -5.37 -3.57 11.72
CA ASP A 220 -4.08 -4.13 12.07
C ASP A 220 -3.65 -3.68 13.48
N ASN A 221 -2.77 -4.48 14.06
CA ASN A 221 -2.05 -4.22 15.28
C ASN A 221 -1.27 -2.90 15.21
N ILE A 222 -1.37 -2.11 16.29
CA ILE A 222 -0.48 -0.98 16.51
C ILE A 222 0.21 -1.03 17.88
N ASP A 223 1.28 -1.81 17.92
CA ASP A 223 2.20 -1.86 19.05
C ASP A 223 3.35 -0.85 18.89
N PHE A 224 3.60 -0.06 19.94
CA PHE A 224 4.78 0.81 20.04
C PHE A 224 5.12 1.14 21.50
N GLU A 225 6.36 1.55 21.74
CA GLU A 225 6.78 2.00 23.07
C GLU A 225 6.15 3.36 23.41
N GLU A 226 5.41 3.42 24.51
CA GLU A 226 4.98 4.64 25.17
C GLU A 226 6.18 5.25 25.90
N GLY A 227 6.92 6.11 25.20
CA GLY A 227 8.13 6.72 25.71
C GLY A 227 7.82 7.75 26.80
N VAL A 228 8.32 7.51 28.01
CA VAL A 228 8.28 8.49 29.11
C VAL A 228 9.58 9.29 29.11
N HIS A 229 9.48 10.62 29.07
CA HIS A 229 10.65 11.51 29.01
C HIS A 229 11.50 11.47 30.30
N SER A 230 10.85 11.49 31.47
CA SER A 230 11.51 11.37 32.77
C SER A 230 11.18 10.03 33.41
N LYS A 231 12.09 9.06 33.29
CA LYS A 231 11.91 7.72 33.85
C LYS A 231 12.02 7.77 35.37
N SER A 232 11.11 7.11 36.08
CA SER A 232 11.17 6.86 37.52
C SER A 232 10.72 5.43 37.81
N ILE A 233 10.88 4.94 39.04
CA ILE A 233 10.43 3.58 39.42
C ILE A 233 8.94 3.38 39.10
N GLU A 234 8.12 4.41 39.31
CA GLU A 234 6.68 4.41 39.04
C GLU A 234 6.32 4.75 37.58
N ARG A 235 7.27 5.31 36.82
CA ARG A 235 7.03 5.86 35.48
C ARG A 235 8.07 5.34 34.50
N GLN A 236 7.87 4.11 34.07
CA GLN A 236 8.69 3.45 33.04
C GLN A 236 8.05 3.57 31.66
N SER A 237 8.86 3.39 30.63
CA SER A 237 8.33 3.21 29.27
C SER A 237 7.70 1.83 29.18
N GLN A 238 6.50 1.76 28.59
CA GLN A 238 5.72 0.53 28.49
C GLN A 238 5.30 0.30 27.04
N MET A 239 5.02 -0.94 26.66
CA MET A 239 4.44 -1.22 25.36
C MET A 239 2.96 -0.83 25.38
N PHE A 240 2.57 0.06 24.49
CA PHE A 240 1.17 0.30 24.18
C PHE A 240 0.71 -0.77 23.18
N HIS A 241 -0.45 -1.35 23.46
CA HIS A 241 -1.13 -2.30 22.59
C HIS A 241 -2.46 -1.72 22.15
N GLY A 242 -2.63 -1.53 20.86
CA GLY A 242 -3.87 -1.01 20.28
C GLY A 242 -4.12 -1.57 18.89
N THR A 243 -5.26 -1.19 18.32
CA THR A 243 -5.66 -1.57 16.97
C THR A 243 -6.03 -0.31 16.20
N TRP A 244 -5.60 -0.24 14.95
CA TRP A 244 -5.97 0.86 14.07
C TRP A 244 -6.30 0.35 12.67
N GLY A 245 -6.94 1.21 11.88
CA GLY A 245 -7.51 0.77 10.62
C GLY A 245 -8.26 1.85 9.87
N TYR A 246 -8.85 1.46 8.76
CA TYR A 246 -9.68 2.32 7.93
C TYR A 246 -10.81 1.53 7.26
N MET A 247 -11.85 2.26 6.85
CA MET A 247 -12.92 1.77 6.00
C MET A 247 -12.62 2.09 4.55
N HIS A 248 -12.81 1.11 3.67
CA HIS A 248 -12.73 1.28 2.22
C HIS A 248 -14.12 1.08 1.60
N ARG A 249 -14.68 2.15 1.03
CA ARG A 249 -15.92 2.06 0.24
C ARG A 249 -15.57 1.54 -1.14
N ILE A 250 -16.25 0.47 -1.55
CA ILE A 250 -16.07 -0.12 -2.88
C ILE A 250 -16.62 0.84 -3.93
N ASP A 251 -15.91 0.90 -5.07
CA ASP A 251 -16.31 1.69 -6.23
C ASP A 251 -17.79 1.41 -6.60
N PRO A 252 -18.65 2.44 -6.60
CA PRO A 252 -20.05 2.29 -6.99
C PRO A 252 -20.24 1.66 -8.37
N THR A 253 -19.31 1.89 -9.31
CA THR A 253 -19.37 1.29 -10.65
C THR A 253 -19.16 -0.22 -10.61
N LEU A 254 -18.26 -0.70 -9.76
CA LEU A 254 -18.05 -2.13 -9.54
C LEU A 254 -19.27 -2.77 -8.87
N LEU A 255 -19.82 -2.12 -7.84
CA LEU A 255 -21.02 -2.61 -7.17
C LEU A 255 -22.22 -2.67 -8.12
N ALA A 256 -22.41 -1.67 -8.98
CA ALA A 256 -23.46 -1.69 -9.99
C ALA A 256 -23.27 -2.77 -11.07
N SER A 257 -22.05 -3.29 -11.24
CA SER A 257 -21.74 -4.33 -12.23
C SER A 257 -22.07 -5.76 -11.78
N VAL A 258 -22.50 -5.95 -10.53
CA VAL A 258 -22.81 -7.26 -9.95
C VAL A 258 -24.26 -7.35 -9.50
N ASN A 259 -24.77 -8.58 -9.39
CA ASN A 259 -26.08 -8.81 -8.80
C ASN A 259 -26.09 -8.36 -7.34
N GLN A 260 -27.02 -7.48 -6.97
CA GLN A 260 -27.10 -6.96 -5.60
C GLN A 260 -27.51 -8.03 -4.58
N GLU A 261 -28.27 -9.05 -4.99
CA GLU A 261 -28.66 -10.15 -4.10
C GLU A 261 -27.45 -10.96 -3.60
N ASP A 262 -26.41 -11.06 -4.43
CA ASP A 262 -25.16 -11.75 -4.10
C ASP A 262 -24.39 -11.08 -2.96
N LEU A 263 -24.66 -9.79 -2.71
CA LEU A 263 -23.99 -8.98 -1.70
C LEU A 263 -24.68 -9.02 -0.33
N THR A 264 -25.80 -9.74 -0.23
CA THR A 264 -26.61 -9.81 0.99
C THR A 264 -26.07 -10.83 2.00
N LEU A 265 -26.33 -10.57 3.29
CA LEU A 265 -26.01 -11.50 4.37
C LEU A 265 -26.70 -12.86 4.19
N ALA A 266 -27.95 -12.87 3.72
CA ALA A 266 -28.72 -14.08 3.49
C ALA A 266 -28.06 -14.97 2.42
N LYS A 267 -27.65 -14.38 1.29
CA LYS A 267 -27.01 -15.13 0.21
C LYS A 267 -25.61 -15.63 0.61
N TYR A 268 -24.86 -14.82 1.34
CA TYR A 268 -23.61 -15.24 1.96
C TYR A 268 -23.80 -16.45 2.88
N ARG A 269 -24.73 -16.39 3.83
CA ARG A 269 -25.03 -17.51 4.76
C ARG A 269 -25.46 -18.77 4.03
N SER A 270 -26.33 -18.63 3.04
CA SER A 270 -26.78 -19.75 2.20
C SER A 270 -25.62 -20.42 1.47
N ALA A 271 -24.73 -19.64 0.86
CA ALA A 271 -23.55 -20.16 0.16
C ALA A 271 -22.58 -20.88 1.11
N ILE A 272 -22.34 -20.31 2.28
CA ILE A 272 -21.50 -20.92 3.32
C ILE A 272 -22.12 -22.23 3.83
N SER A 273 -23.42 -22.26 4.11
CA SER A 273 -24.14 -23.46 4.53
C SER A 273 -24.12 -24.55 3.46
N GLN A 274 -24.39 -24.21 2.19
CA GLN A 274 -24.32 -25.15 1.08
C GLN A 274 -22.93 -25.75 0.90
N SER A 275 -21.88 -24.97 1.20
CA SER A 275 -20.51 -25.47 1.12
C SER A 275 -20.20 -26.55 2.16
N ALA A 276 -20.98 -26.74 3.22
CA ALA A 276 -20.77 -27.81 4.20
C ALA A 276 -20.78 -29.21 3.55
N GLY A 277 -21.63 -29.44 2.55
CA GLY A 277 -21.68 -30.68 1.77
C GLY A 277 -20.65 -30.76 0.63
N MET A 278 -19.82 -29.73 0.43
CA MET A 278 -18.86 -29.69 -0.67
C MET A 278 -17.69 -30.65 -0.40
N VAL A 279 -17.58 -31.71 -1.21
CA VAL A 279 -16.44 -32.62 -1.17
C VAL A 279 -15.19 -31.93 -1.72
N ILE A 280 -14.21 -31.71 -0.85
CA ILE A 280 -12.94 -31.08 -1.23
C ILE A 280 -12.08 -32.11 -1.97
N ARG A 281 -11.92 -31.89 -3.29
CA ARG A 281 -11.10 -32.73 -4.16
C ARG A 281 -9.77 -32.04 -4.51
N PRO A 282 -8.67 -32.79 -4.69
CA PRO A 282 -7.39 -32.21 -5.11
C PRO A 282 -7.48 -31.36 -6.39
N SER A 283 -8.38 -31.71 -7.31
CA SER A 283 -8.59 -30.98 -8.57
C SER A 283 -9.06 -29.54 -8.40
N LEU A 284 -9.63 -29.17 -7.24
CA LEU A 284 -10.05 -27.80 -6.95
C LEU A 284 -8.86 -26.83 -6.79
N PHE A 285 -7.67 -27.36 -6.51
CA PHE A 285 -6.46 -26.57 -6.27
C PHE A 285 -5.46 -26.63 -7.43
N LEU A 286 -5.64 -27.56 -8.37
CA LEU A 286 -4.72 -27.73 -9.49
C LEU A 286 -4.95 -26.65 -10.56
N PRO A 287 -3.89 -26.00 -11.06
CA PRO A 287 -3.99 -25.13 -12.21
C PRO A 287 -4.48 -25.90 -13.44
N THR A 288 -5.46 -25.34 -14.14
CA THR A 288 -5.98 -25.78 -15.43
C THR A 288 -4.94 -25.62 -16.54
N ASN A 289 -5.18 -26.24 -17.70
CA ASN A 289 -4.31 -26.07 -18.87
C ASN A 289 -4.19 -24.59 -19.29
N LYS A 290 -5.29 -23.83 -19.24
CA LYS A 290 -5.29 -22.40 -19.54
C LYS A 290 -4.40 -21.61 -18.58
N GLU A 291 -4.48 -21.90 -17.28
CA GLU A 291 -3.65 -21.26 -16.24
C GLU A 291 -2.18 -21.68 -16.33
N ASN A 292 -1.87 -22.89 -16.80
CA ASN A 292 -0.50 -23.33 -17.08
C ASN A 292 0.11 -22.65 -18.31
N ILE A 293 -0.66 -22.52 -19.40
CA ILE A 293 -0.25 -21.76 -20.59
C ILE A 293 -0.02 -20.28 -20.23
N HIS A 294 -0.92 -19.71 -19.41
CA HIS A 294 -0.75 -18.35 -18.91
C HIS A 294 0.54 -18.20 -18.09
N PHE A 295 0.81 -19.12 -17.15
CA PHE A 295 2.04 -19.08 -16.36
C PHE A 295 3.31 -19.27 -17.20
N GLN A 296 3.25 -20.06 -18.28
CA GLN A 296 4.33 -20.13 -19.25
C GLN A 296 4.59 -18.76 -19.89
N ALA A 297 3.54 -18.05 -20.32
CA ALA A 297 3.67 -16.69 -20.87
C ALA A 297 4.21 -15.68 -19.83
N VAL A 298 3.81 -15.81 -18.56
CA VAL A 298 4.38 -15.03 -17.44
C VAL A 298 5.89 -15.24 -17.35
N VAL A 299 6.36 -16.48 -17.30
CA VAL A 299 7.80 -16.77 -17.19
C VAL A 299 8.56 -16.25 -18.40
N LYS A 300 8.03 -16.45 -19.61
CA LYS A 300 8.61 -15.90 -20.84
C LYS A 300 8.72 -14.37 -20.79
N SER A 301 7.75 -13.68 -20.17
CA SER A 301 7.84 -12.23 -20.00
C SER A 301 8.90 -11.76 -19.01
N GLN A 302 9.18 -12.55 -17.98
CA GLN A 302 10.30 -12.30 -17.06
C GLN A 302 11.64 -12.48 -17.79
N ILE A 303 11.77 -13.56 -18.59
CA ILE A 303 12.95 -13.80 -19.44
C ILE A 303 13.15 -12.66 -20.44
N ALA A 304 12.08 -12.28 -21.15
CA ALA A 304 12.09 -11.20 -22.13
C ALA A 304 12.49 -9.85 -21.51
N SER A 305 12.01 -9.57 -20.30
CA SER A 305 12.36 -8.35 -19.57
C SER A 305 13.85 -8.28 -19.28
N VAL A 306 14.46 -9.36 -18.77
CA VAL A 306 15.91 -9.43 -18.51
C VAL A 306 16.71 -9.32 -19.81
N LEU A 307 16.28 -10.02 -20.87
CA LEU A 307 16.93 -10.00 -22.18
C LEU A 307 16.99 -8.57 -22.75
N LEU A 308 15.86 -7.85 -22.78
CA LEU A 308 15.82 -6.48 -23.29
C LEU A 308 16.45 -5.46 -22.34
N GLN A 309 16.47 -5.74 -21.04
CA GLN A 309 17.04 -4.84 -20.05
C GLN A 309 18.57 -4.85 -20.07
N TYR A 310 19.20 -6.02 -20.23
CA TYR A 310 20.65 -6.16 -20.04
C TYR A 310 21.42 -6.66 -21.26
N VAL A 311 20.79 -7.36 -22.21
CA VAL A 311 21.52 -8.11 -23.26
C VAL A 311 21.32 -7.53 -24.65
N ALA A 312 20.07 -7.27 -25.05
CA ALA A 312 19.74 -7.00 -26.44
C ALA A 312 18.71 -5.87 -26.63
N THR A 313 18.65 -5.34 -27.84
CA THR A 313 17.63 -4.40 -28.32
C THR A 313 17.08 -4.91 -29.66
N PRO A 314 15.76 -4.92 -29.89
CA PRO A 314 15.20 -5.38 -31.16
C PRO A 314 15.62 -4.47 -32.32
N ASP A 315 15.88 -5.06 -33.48
CA ASP A 315 16.27 -4.35 -34.71
C ASP A 315 15.15 -3.54 -35.37
N SER A 316 13.89 -3.94 -35.14
CA SER A 316 12.71 -3.40 -35.81
C SER A 316 11.47 -3.48 -34.91
N CYS A 317 10.52 -2.57 -35.13
CA CYS A 317 9.32 -2.37 -34.30
C CYS A 317 8.14 -3.32 -34.66
N GLY A 318 8.36 -4.32 -35.52
CA GLY A 318 7.27 -5.11 -36.14
C GLY A 318 6.65 -6.17 -35.24
N THR A 319 7.47 -6.94 -34.51
CA THR A 319 7.00 -8.02 -33.63
C THR A 319 7.16 -7.62 -32.16
N PRO A 320 6.07 -7.50 -31.39
CA PRO A 320 6.15 -7.09 -29.99
C PRO A 320 6.73 -8.23 -29.14
N ILE A 321 7.87 -7.97 -28.50
CA ILE A 321 8.45 -8.88 -27.51
C ILE A 321 7.62 -8.82 -26.22
N PRO A 322 7.12 -9.96 -25.70
CA PRO A 322 6.15 -9.98 -24.61
C PRO A 322 6.83 -9.72 -23.25
N ILE A 323 7.17 -8.47 -22.93
CA ILE A 323 7.75 -8.07 -21.63
C ILE A 323 6.72 -7.86 -20.52
N VAL A 324 5.42 -7.85 -20.86
CA VAL A 324 4.32 -7.73 -19.91
C VAL A 324 3.53 -9.04 -19.92
N PRO A 325 3.25 -9.66 -18.76
CA PRO A 325 2.41 -10.85 -18.71
C PRO A 325 1.00 -10.59 -19.28
N PRO A 326 0.35 -11.59 -19.92
CA PRO A 326 -1.01 -11.44 -20.42
C PRO A 326 -2.00 -11.10 -19.30
N VAL A 327 -2.86 -10.11 -19.53
CA VAL A 327 -3.86 -9.63 -18.57
C VAL A 327 -4.97 -10.66 -18.38
N ILE A 328 -5.49 -10.80 -17.16
CA ILE A 328 -6.64 -11.68 -16.84
C ILE A 328 -7.85 -10.88 -16.33
N ASP A 329 -7.72 -10.22 -15.18
CA ASP A 329 -8.81 -9.48 -14.54
C ASP A 329 -8.23 -8.24 -13.83
N PRO A 330 -8.03 -7.12 -14.55
CA PRO A 330 -7.46 -5.90 -14.01
C PRO A 330 -8.50 -5.05 -13.29
N ILE A 331 -8.11 -4.47 -12.15
CA ILE A 331 -8.88 -3.47 -11.42
C ILE A 331 -8.75 -2.12 -12.14
N ASN A 332 -9.84 -1.36 -12.22
CA ASN A 332 -9.84 0.00 -12.74
C ASN A 332 -8.96 0.93 -11.86
N PRO A 333 -7.95 1.62 -12.42
CA PRO A 333 -7.14 2.55 -11.65
C PRO A 333 -7.94 3.78 -11.22
N ALA A 334 -8.30 3.84 -9.93
CA ALA A 334 -8.97 4.98 -9.32
C ALA A 334 -8.49 5.19 -7.88
N LYS A 335 -8.50 6.45 -7.42
CA LYS A 335 -8.15 6.75 -6.01
C LYS A 335 -9.21 6.11 -5.11
N PRO A 336 -8.82 5.32 -4.11
CA PRO A 336 -9.77 4.62 -3.25
C PRO A 336 -10.48 5.61 -2.31
N ASP A 337 -11.74 5.34 -2.02
CA ASP A 337 -12.51 6.07 -0.99
C ASP A 337 -12.23 5.45 0.37
N ILE A 338 -11.30 6.07 1.10
CA ILE A 338 -10.80 5.60 2.39
C ILE A 338 -11.13 6.60 3.49
N THR A 339 -11.76 6.11 4.55
CA THR A 339 -12.00 6.85 5.78
C THR A 339 -11.30 6.16 6.95
N THR A 340 -10.29 6.82 7.53
CA THR A 340 -9.53 6.28 8.67
C THR A 340 -10.36 6.24 9.94
N LEU A 341 -10.30 5.14 10.66
CA LEU A 341 -10.91 5.00 11.98
C LEU A 341 -10.11 5.78 13.02
N LYS A 342 -10.70 5.96 14.21
CA LYS A 342 -9.99 6.41 15.39
C LYS A 342 -9.23 5.22 15.99
N LEU A 343 -7.99 5.47 16.43
CA LEU A 343 -7.18 4.50 17.16
C LEU A 343 -7.97 3.90 18.33
N MET A 344 -7.94 2.58 18.45
CA MET A 344 -8.65 1.83 19.48
C MET A 344 -7.65 1.36 20.54
N ILE A 345 -7.97 1.60 21.81
CA ILE A 345 -7.21 1.08 22.95
C ILE A 345 -7.72 -0.35 23.24
N ALA A 346 -7.55 -1.21 22.25
CA ALA A 346 -7.94 -2.61 22.26
C ALA A 346 -6.95 -3.36 21.38
N SER A 347 -6.48 -4.52 21.85
CA SER A 347 -5.47 -5.31 21.15
C SER A 347 -6.13 -6.33 20.23
N ASP A 348 -5.70 -6.43 18.98
CA ASP A 348 -6.16 -7.48 18.06
C ASP A 348 -5.36 -8.78 18.19
N ASN A 349 -4.42 -8.86 19.13
CA ASN A 349 -3.57 -10.02 19.39
C ASN A 349 -4.27 -11.15 20.17
N SER A 350 -5.55 -10.99 20.55
CA SER A 350 -6.32 -12.04 21.23
C SER A 350 -7.80 -12.01 20.82
N ALA A 351 -8.49 -13.15 20.99
CA ALA A 351 -9.93 -13.24 20.74
C ALA A 351 -10.74 -12.25 21.60
N GLN A 352 -10.40 -12.12 22.89
CA GLN A 352 -11.04 -11.15 23.78
C GLN A 352 -10.86 -9.71 23.26
N GLY A 353 -9.63 -9.35 22.91
CA GLY A 353 -9.31 -8.01 22.45
C GLY A 353 -9.95 -7.68 21.10
N ILE A 354 -10.11 -8.66 20.19
CA ILE A 354 -10.95 -8.49 18.99
C ILE A 354 -12.41 -8.14 19.37
N GLY A 355 -12.96 -8.75 20.42
CA GLY A 355 -14.30 -8.41 20.90
C GLY A 355 -14.42 -6.93 21.28
N GLU A 356 -13.41 -6.40 21.97
CA GLU A 356 -13.30 -4.97 22.32
C GLU A 356 -13.11 -4.09 21.08
N VAL A 357 -12.34 -4.55 20.07
CA VAL A 357 -12.19 -3.88 18.78
C VAL A 357 -13.53 -3.74 18.06
N PHE A 358 -14.35 -4.80 18.00
CA PHE A 358 -15.68 -4.75 17.38
C PHE A 358 -16.62 -3.77 18.08
N GLU A 359 -16.59 -3.74 19.42
CA GLU A 359 -17.36 -2.77 20.20
C GLU A 359 -16.87 -1.33 19.92
N ALA A 360 -15.55 -1.11 19.90
CA ALA A 360 -14.97 0.18 19.59
C ALA A 360 -15.32 0.65 18.16
N ILE A 361 -15.30 -0.25 17.17
CA ILE A 361 -15.73 0.04 15.81
C ILE A 361 -17.21 0.45 15.81
N THR A 362 -18.09 -0.39 16.37
CA THR A 362 -19.54 -0.12 16.37
C THR A 362 -19.87 1.24 17.00
N ASN A 363 -19.19 1.58 18.11
CA ASN A 363 -19.31 2.88 18.78
C ASN A 363 -18.86 4.05 17.90
N GLN A 364 -17.78 3.89 17.14
CA GLN A 364 -17.29 4.93 16.23
C GLN A 364 -18.21 5.15 15.02
N LEU A 365 -18.76 4.06 14.47
CA LEU A 365 -19.69 4.13 13.32
C LEU A 365 -21.03 4.77 13.70
N ASN A 366 -21.39 4.76 14.99
CA ASN A 366 -22.67 5.26 15.51
C ASN A 366 -23.86 4.57 14.83
N ILE A 367 -23.73 3.25 14.65
CA ILE A 367 -24.75 2.36 14.08
C ILE A 367 -25.27 1.46 15.22
N LYS A 368 -26.56 1.14 15.20
CA LYS A 368 -27.15 0.21 16.20
C LYS A 368 -26.51 -1.17 16.04
N LYS A 369 -26.24 -1.87 17.15
CA LYS A 369 -25.70 -3.25 17.12
C LYS A 369 -26.52 -4.15 16.19
N SER A 370 -27.85 -4.10 16.28
CA SER A 370 -28.75 -4.90 15.42
C SER A 370 -28.57 -4.63 13.92
N GLU A 371 -28.26 -3.40 13.52
CA GLU A 371 -28.01 -3.05 12.11
C GLU A 371 -26.60 -3.48 11.68
N PHE A 372 -25.59 -3.26 12.53
CA PHE A 372 -24.21 -3.66 12.24
C PHE A 372 -24.10 -5.18 12.06
N PHE A 373 -24.70 -5.94 12.98
CA PHE A 373 -24.70 -7.40 12.98
C PHE A 373 -25.77 -8.00 12.04
N GLY A 374 -26.79 -7.22 11.66
CA GLY A 374 -27.83 -7.62 10.71
C GLY A 374 -27.42 -7.56 9.23
N ARG A 375 -26.24 -7.03 8.92
CA ARG A 375 -25.69 -6.92 7.55
C ARG A 375 -24.33 -7.61 7.45
N LEU A 376 -23.96 -8.05 6.26
CA LEU A 376 -22.65 -8.66 5.98
C LEU A 376 -21.55 -7.64 6.28
N GLN A 377 -20.62 -7.94 7.18
CA GLN A 377 -19.41 -7.14 7.42
C GLN A 377 -18.22 -7.85 6.79
N VAL A 378 -17.31 -7.08 6.19
CA VAL A 378 -16.06 -7.63 5.66
C VAL A 378 -14.90 -6.98 6.40
N PHE A 379 -14.09 -7.82 7.04
CA PHE A 379 -12.87 -7.42 7.71
C PHE A 379 -11.67 -7.89 6.92
N GLU A 380 -10.62 -7.09 6.90
CA GLU A 380 -9.33 -7.47 6.36
C GLU A 380 -8.22 -7.18 7.35
N GLY A 381 -7.27 -8.10 7.45
CA GLY A 381 -6.11 -7.97 8.30
C GLY A 381 -5.09 -9.05 7.97
N ASP A 382 -4.06 -9.15 8.80
CA ASP A 382 -3.12 -10.26 8.70
C ASP A 382 -3.78 -11.60 9.11
N LEU A 383 -3.04 -12.69 8.99
CA LEU A 383 -3.55 -14.00 9.37
C LEU A 383 -3.84 -14.10 10.89
N GLY A 384 -3.08 -13.40 11.73
CA GLY A 384 -3.29 -13.38 13.18
C GLY A 384 -4.63 -12.74 13.55
N THR A 385 -4.93 -11.57 12.98
CA THR A 385 -6.23 -10.90 13.13
C THR A 385 -7.37 -11.82 12.68
N CYS A 386 -7.23 -12.47 11.52
CA CYS A 386 -8.26 -13.39 11.00
C CYS A 386 -8.49 -14.59 11.94
N LEU A 387 -7.42 -15.17 12.48
CA LEU A 387 -7.47 -16.26 13.45
C LEU A 387 -8.13 -15.83 14.76
N ASN A 388 -7.88 -14.60 15.24
CA ASN A 388 -8.47 -14.11 16.47
C ASN A 388 -9.96 -13.80 16.31
N ILE A 389 -10.39 -13.29 15.15
CA ILE A 389 -11.82 -13.16 14.81
C ILE A 389 -12.50 -14.52 14.78
N GLU A 390 -11.85 -15.52 14.19
CA GLU A 390 -12.37 -16.89 14.16
C GLU A 390 -12.42 -17.51 15.58
N SER A 391 -11.38 -17.32 16.38
CA SER A 391 -11.35 -17.80 17.76
C SER A 391 -12.42 -17.14 18.62
N LEU A 392 -12.70 -15.84 18.43
CA LEU A 392 -13.79 -15.17 19.11
C LEU A 392 -15.14 -15.78 18.70
N ARG A 393 -15.30 -16.00 17.39
CA ARG A 393 -16.50 -16.62 16.84
C ARG A 393 -16.71 -18.02 17.39
N SER A 394 -15.66 -18.84 17.53
CA SER A 394 -15.79 -20.20 18.07
C SER A 394 -16.11 -20.21 19.56
N GLN A 395 -15.55 -19.27 20.34
CA GLN A 395 -15.83 -19.15 21.78
C GLN A 395 -17.26 -18.71 22.10
N ARG A 396 -17.91 -17.96 21.20
CA ARG A 396 -19.27 -17.44 21.40
C ARG A 396 -20.35 -18.30 20.75
N LYS A 397 -19.99 -19.47 20.22
CA LYS A 397 -20.92 -20.41 19.59
C LYS A 397 -21.32 -21.56 20.52
N PRO A 398 -22.57 -22.06 20.43
CA PRO A 398 -23.69 -21.48 19.67
C PRO A 398 -24.24 -20.23 20.39
N SER A 399 -24.72 -19.24 19.64
CA SER A 399 -25.42 -18.08 20.21
C SER A 399 -26.71 -17.81 19.45
N ARG A 400 -27.78 -17.54 20.21
CA ARG A 400 -29.07 -17.08 19.68
C ARG A 400 -29.08 -15.58 19.38
N HIS A 401 -28.10 -14.84 19.92
CA HIS A 401 -27.97 -13.40 19.76
C HIS A 401 -27.05 -13.11 18.57
N ILE A 402 -27.58 -12.40 17.56
CA ILE A 402 -26.86 -12.10 16.32
C ILE A 402 -25.57 -11.33 16.64
N GLU A 403 -25.64 -10.42 17.62
CA GLU A 403 -24.54 -9.63 18.15
C GLU A 403 -23.39 -10.42 18.80
N ASP A 404 -23.66 -11.64 19.25
CA ASP A 404 -22.64 -12.51 19.85
C ASP A 404 -22.16 -13.61 18.91
N SER A 405 -22.88 -13.86 17.81
CA SER A 405 -22.57 -14.93 16.86
C SER A 405 -21.41 -14.60 15.91
N PHE A 406 -21.21 -13.32 15.55
CA PHE A 406 -20.27 -12.84 14.52
C PHE A 406 -20.33 -13.56 13.18
N GLU A 407 -21.45 -14.22 12.87
CA GLU A 407 -21.66 -14.96 11.61
C GLU A 407 -21.73 -14.04 10.41
N ASN A 408 -22.16 -12.80 10.62
CA ASN A 408 -22.26 -11.80 9.59
C ASN A 408 -20.89 -11.27 9.12
N SER A 409 -19.80 -11.66 9.77
CA SER A 409 -18.46 -11.12 9.48
C SER A 409 -17.67 -12.09 8.60
N PHE A 410 -17.28 -11.68 7.40
CA PHE A 410 -16.33 -12.39 6.55
C PHE A 410 -14.93 -11.78 6.73
N THR A 411 -13.89 -12.61 6.83
CA THR A 411 -12.50 -12.17 6.95
C THR A 411 -11.75 -12.40 5.64
N LEU A 412 -11.13 -11.36 5.10
CA LEU A 412 -10.28 -11.39 3.92
C LEU A 412 -8.81 -11.37 4.36
N LEU A 413 -8.00 -12.30 3.84
CA LEU A 413 -6.58 -12.35 4.17
C LEU A 413 -5.82 -11.23 3.45
N GLY A 414 -5.00 -10.49 4.19
CA GLY A 414 -4.13 -9.45 3.65
C GLY A 414 -3.20 -9.97 2.56
N ALA A 415 -3.32 -9.41 1.35
CA ALA A 415 -2.59 -9.88 0.18
C ALA A 415 -1.07 -9.64 0.29
N ALA A 416 -0.65 -8.55 0.95
CA ALA A 416 0.77 -8.32 1.17
C ALA A 416 1.34 -9.30 2.20
N HIS A 417 0.63 -9.59 3.29
CA HIS A 417 1.08 -10.58 4.27
C HIS A 417 1.20 -11.98 3.66
N ILE A 418 0.32 -12.39 2.74
CA ILE A 418 0.48 -13.64 1.98
C ILE A 418 1.78 -13.61 1.17
N LEU A 419 1.99 -12.56 0.36
CA LEU A 419 3.20 -12.40 -0.46
C LEU A 419 4.46 -12.45 0.41
N TRP A 420 4.50 -11.69 1.50
CA TRP A 420 5.67 -11.59 2.38
C TRP A 420 6.01 -12.92 3.06
N ASN A 421 5.01 -13.60 3.62
CA ASN A 421 5.24 -14.88 4.32
C ASN A 421 5.65 -15.98 3.33
N VAL A 422 5.00 -16.08 2.17
CA VAL A 422 5.39 -17.07 1.16
C VAL A 422 6.77 -16.77 0.59
N ALA A 423 7.06 -15.51 0.24
CA ALA A 423 8.35 -15.09 -0.28
C ALA A 423 9.48 -15.34 0.72
N GLN A 424 9.29 -15.00 1.99
CA GLN A 424 10.26 -15.26 3.05
C GLN A 424 10.54 -16.76 3.17
N ARG A 425 9.50 -17.59 3.15
CA ARG A 425 9.65 -19.04 3.27
C ARG A 425 10.35 -19.64 2.06
N LEU A 426 10.04 -19.19 0.85
CA LEU A 426 10.75 -19.63 -0.36
C LEU A 426 12.21 -19.18 -0.37
N LEU A 427 12.51 -17.96 0.06
CA LEU A 427 13.89 -17.49 0.19
C LEU A 427 14.68 -18.33 1.19
N LEU A 428 14.11 -18.60 2.38
CA LEU A 428 14.76 -19.43 3.39
C LEU A 428 14.95 -20.87 2.93
N PHE A 429 13.97 -21.45 2.24
CA PHE A 429 14.04 -22.81 1.71
C PHE A 429 15.13 -22.95 0.65
N HIS A 430 15.25 -21.97 -0.25
CA HIS A 430 16.27 -21.94 -1.29
C HIS A 430 17.57 -21.26 -0.85
N PHE A 431 17.69 -20.86 0.43
CA PHE A 431 18.82 -20.04 0.90
C PHE A 431 20.13 -20.81 0.77
N GLY A 432 20.16 -22.06 1.23
CA GLY A 432 21.35 -22.91 1.29
C GLY A 432 22.18 -22.70 2.57
N ASP A 433 23.33 -23.39 2.65
CA ASP A 433 24.28 -23.29 3.76
C ASP A 433 25.42 -22.31 3.45
N ASN A 434 25.35 -21.10 4.02
CA ASN A 434 26.37 -20.06 3.83
C ASN A 434 27.70 -20.32 4.55
N THR A 435 27.83 -21.43 5.28
CA THR A 435 29.11 -21.89 5.85
C THR A 435 29.83 -22.86 4.93
N ASN A 436 29.15 -23.41 3.93
CA ASN A 436 29.69 -24.31 2.94
C ASN A 436 29.85 -23.59 1.59
N VAL A 437 31.09 -23.28 1.21
CA VAL A 437 31.41 -22.60 -0.06
C VAL A 437 30.95 -23.37 -1.30
N ASN A 438 30.78 -24.69 -1.21
CA ASN A 438 30.28 -25.51 -2.31
C ASN A 438 28.74 -25.55 -2.39
N ASP A 439 28.04 -24.99 -1.41
CA ASP A 439 26.59 -24.84 -1.47
C ASP A 439 26.21 -23.67 -2.41
N LEU A 440 25.46 -23.98 -3.46
CA LEU A 440 25.07 -23.01 -4.50
C LEU A 440 23.66 -22.45 -4.29
N GLY A 441 23.21 -22.39 -3.03
CA GLY A 441 21.96 -21.78 -2.64
C GLY A 441 21.85 -20.30 -3.01
N ALA A 442 20.69 -19.71 -2.75
CA ALA A 442 20.44 -18.29 -3.03
C ALA A 442 21.44 -17.36 -2.31
N TRP A 443 21.97 -17.76 -1.16
CA TRP A 443 22.96 -16.99 -0.40
C TRP A 443 24.19 -16.63 -1.26
N HIS A 444 24.64 -17.55 -2.11
CA HIS A 444 25.85 -17.38 -2.90
C HIS A 444 25.64 -16.37 -4.04
N CYS A 445 24.46 -16.42 -4.66
CA CYS A 445 24.02 -15.41 -5.63
C CYS A 445 23.86 -14.04 -4.96
N MET A 446 23.32 -13.99 -3.75
CA MET A 446 23.19 -12.75 -2.98
C MET A 446 24.55 -12.13 -2.67
N ASP A 447 25.51 -12.93 -2.18
CA ASP A 447 26.85 -12.47 -1.84
C ASP A 447 27.58 -11.89 -3.06
N ALA A 448 27.50 -12.59 -4.21
CA ALA A 448 28.08 -12.13 -5.47
C ALA A 448 27.41 -10.84 -6.01
N LEU A 449 26.15 -10.59 -5.65
CA LEU A 449 25.44 -9.34 -5.97
C LEU A 449 25.71 -8.20 -4.96
N GLY A 450 26.60 -8.42 -3.97
CA GLY A 450 26.90 -7.46 -2.91
C GLY A 450 25.82 -7.37 -1.82
N ILE A 451 24.94 -8.35 -1.73
CA ILE A 451 23.88 -8.43 -0.73
C ILE A 451 24.37 -9.31 0.43
N SER A 452 24.41 -8.75 1.65
CA SER A 452 24.93 -9.46 2.82
C SER A 452 24.20 -10.78 3.08
N SER A 453 24.94 -11.88 2.97
CA SER A 453 24.50 -13.25 3.27
C SER A 453 24.48 -13.57 4.78
N LYS A 454 25.07 -12.71 5.63
CA LYS A 454 25.19 -12.92 7.09
C LYS A 454 23.94 -12.59 7.90
N ARG A 455 23.07 -11.73 7.34
CA ARG A 455 21.78 -11.40 7.92
C ARG A 455 20.76 -11.42 6.80
N LEU A 456 20.11 -12.57 6.61
CA LEU A 456 18.81 -12.61 5.94
C LEU A 456 17.98 -11.48 6.55
N THR A 457 17.57 -10.55 5.68
CA THR A 457 16.89 -9.28 5.96
C THR A 457 16.14 -9.32 7.30
N ALA A 458 16.39 -8.34 8.18
CA ALA A 458 15.66 -8.23 9.44
C ALA A 458 14.16 -8.42 9.19
N LYS A 459 13.45 -9.10 10.11
CA LYS A 459 12.01 -9.45 10.01
C LYS A 459 11.05 -8.29 9.62
N ASN A 460 11.55 -7.07 9.51
CA ASN A 460 10.79 -5.84 9.38
C ASN A 460 10.97 -5.14 8.00
N ASP A 461 11.79 -5.67 7.07
CA ASP A 461 11.97 -5.06 5.74
C ASP A 461 11.65 -6.03 4.58
N PHE A 462 10.36 -6.30 4.41
CA PHE A 462 9.85 -7.18 3.35
C PHE A 462 10.03 -6.59 1.94
N THR A 463 10.04 -5.27 1.80
CA THR A 463 10.26 -4.61 0.51
C THR A 463 11.67 -4.91 0.00
N LEU A 464 12.66 -4.79 0.88
CA LEU A 464 14.05 -5.11 0.54
C LEU A 464 14.23 -6.61 0.25
N MET A 465 13.57 -7.48 1.02
CA MET A 465 13.57 -8.93 0.76
C MET A 465 13.04 -9.27 -0.64
N LEU A 466 11.90 -8.69 -1.04
CA LEU A 466 11.33 -8.89 -2.39
C LEU A 466 12.27 -8.37 -3.48
N SER A 467 12.94 -7.23 -3.24
CA SER A 467 13.97 -6.71 -4.14
C SER A 467 15.15 -7.68 -4.28
N HIS A 468 15.62 -8.29 -3.19
CA HIS A 468 16.70 -9.28 -3.24
C HIS A 468 16.32 -10.55 -4.01
N ILE A 469 15.11 -11.09 -3.78
CA ILE A 469 14.60 -12.25 -4.55
C ILE A 469 14.57 -11.91 -6.04
N GLN A 470 14.05 -10.73 -6.40
CA GLN A 470 14.01 -10.29 -7.79
C GLN A 470 15.41 -10.14 -8.40
N LYS A 471 16.37 -9.55 -7.69
CA LYS A 471 17.77 -9.41 -8.16
C LYS A 471 18.42 -10.77 -8.42
N VAL A 472 18.29 -11.71 -7.49
CA VAL A 472 18.83 -13.07 -7.65
C VAL A 472 18.17 -13.78 -8.83
N HIS A 473 16.85 -13.63 -8.99
CA HIS A 473 16.09 -14.22 -10.10
C HIS A 473 16.53 -13.64 -11.45
N GLU A 474 16.60 -12.32 -11.58
CA GLU A 474 17.02 -11.65 -12.82
C GLU A 474 18.48 -11.97 -13.19
N ALA A 475 19.39 -11.99 -12.21
CA ALA A 475 20.79 -12.32 -12.45
C ALA A 475 20.94 -13.78 -12.93
N THR A 476 20.18 -14.70 -12.33
CA THR A 476 20.17 -16.10 -12.75
C THR A 476 19.60 -16.25 -14.17
N ILE A 477 18.50 -15.57 -14.50
CA ILE A 477 17.94 -15.53 -15.87
C ILE A 477 18.97 -14.99 -16.86
N LEU A 478 19.70 -13.93 -16.50
CA LEU A 478 20.74 -13.37 -17.35
C LEU A 478 21.80 -14.43 -17.69
N HIS A 479 22.25 -15.20 -16.70
CA HIS A 479 23.19 -16.30 -16.95
C HIS A 479 22.58 -17.39 -17.85
N CYS A 480 21.32 -17.79 -17.61
CA CYS A 480 20.61 -18.73 -18.48
C CYS A 480 20.56 -18.26 -19.95
N LEU A 481 20.27 -16.97 -20.17
CA LEU A 481 20.24 -16.35 -21.50
C LEU A 481 21.62 -16.40 -22.17
N LEU A 482 22.69 -16.06 -21.44
CA LEU A 482 24.06 -16.15 -21.98
C LEU A 482 24.43 -17.59 -22.33
N THR A 483 23.98 -18.58 -21.55
CA THR A 483 24.18 -20.01 -21.87
C THR A 483 23.45 -20.42 -23.16
N VAL A 484 22.22 -19.96 -23.38
CA VAL A 484 21.46 -20.21 -24.62
C VAL A 484 22.13 -19.54 -25.82
N MET A 485 22.54 -18.28 -25.66
CA MET A 485 23.22 -17.51 -26.71
C MET A 485 24.67 -17.94 -26.95
N LYS A 486 25.19 -18.92 -26.17
CA LYS A 486 26.57 -19.40 -26.23
C LYS A 486 27.61 -18.29 -26.03
N VAL A 487 27.27 -17.27 -25.24
CA VAL A 487 28.17 -16.17 -24.86
C VAL A 487 28.90 -16.55 -23.58
N PRO A 488 30.25 -16.58 -23.56
CA PRO A 488 31.01 -16.85 -22.34
C PRO A 488 30.70 -15.79 -21.25
N PRO A 489 30.42 -16.19 -19.99
CA PRO A 489 30.08 -15.23 -18.93
C PRO A 489 31.15 -14.14 -18.70
N LEU A 490 32.43 -14.51 -18.78
CA LEU A 490 33.55 -13.57 -18.64
C LEU A 490 33.76 -12.67 -19.87
N GLY A 491 33.13 -13.01 -21.00
CA GLY A 491 33.13 -12.21 -22.23
C GLY A 491 31.90 -11.32 -22.37
N PHE A 492 31.02 -11.29 -21.36
CA PHE A 492 29.81 -10.46 -21.39
C PHE A 492 30.16 -8.97 -21.41
N THR A 493 29.45 -8.20 -22.24
CA THR A 493 29.57 -6.75 -22.30
C THR A 493 28.23 -6.10 -22.01
N HIS A 494 28.20 -5.02 -21.23
CA HIS A 494 26.97 -4.24 -20.98
C HIS A 494 26.43 -3.51 -22.22
N LYS A 495 27.15 -3.55 -23.35
CA LYS A 495 26.68 -3.01 -24.62
C LYS A 495 25.63 -3.95 -25.20
N LYS A 496 24.39 -3.48 -25.28
CA LYS A 496 23.28 -4.24 -25.86
C LYS A 496 23.53 -4.54 -27.33
N GLN A 497 23.30 -5.78 -27.71
CA GLN A 497 23.39 -6.23 -29.10
C GLN A 497 22.06 -5.95 -29.81
N VAL A 498 22.12 -5.52 -31.07
CA VAL A 498 20.92 -5.38 -31.90
C VAL A 498 20.62 -6.73 -32.52
N ILE A 499 19.45 -7.31 -32.22
CA ILE A 499 19.05 -8.66 -32.64
C ILE A 499 17.65 -8.61 -33.26
N PRO A 500 17.39 -9.36 -34.36
CA PRO A 500 16.05 -9.52 -34.92
C PRO A 500 15.00 -9.98 -33.91
N ALA A 501 13.80 -9.40 -33.97
CA ALA A 501 12.73 -9.71 -33.02
C ALA A 501 12.34 -11.20 -33.00
N ASP A 502 12.31 -11.87 -34.16
CA ASP A 502 12.00 -13.31 -34.25
C ASP A 502 13.09 -14.19 -33.63
N GLU A 503 14.34 -13.76 -33.74
CA GLU A 503 15.49 -14.42 -33.09
C GLU A 503 15.42 -14.23 -31.57
N LEU A 504 15.07 -13.03 -31.09
CA LEU A 504 14.83 -12.79 -29.66
C LEU A 504 13.72 -13.68 -29.10
N LEU A 505 12.61 -13.86 -29.82
CA LEU A 505 11.54 -14.78 -29.43
C LEU A 505 12.03 -16.23 -29.35
N THR A 506 12.86 -16.65 -30.31
CA THR A 506 13.47 -17.99 -30.32
C THR A 506 14.37 -18.19 -29.10
N ILE A 507 15.20 -17.19 -28.76
CA ILE A 507 16.06 -17.21 -27.57
C ILE A 507 15.22 -17.31 -26.28
N ILE A 508 14.13 -16.55 -26.18
CA ILE A 508 13.22 -16.58 -25.03
C ILE A 508 12.61 -17.98 -24.88
N ASP A 509 12.15 -18.57 -25.98
CA ASP A 509 11.54 -19.89 -25.99
C ASP A 509 12.54 -20.99 -25.64
N GLU A 510 13.75 -20.94 -26.20
CA GLU A 510 14.81 -21.88 -25.87
C GLU A 510 15.23 -21.78 -24.39
N CYS A 511 15.37 -20.55 -23.87
CA CYS A 511 15.65 -20.33 -22.45
C CYS A 511 14.55 -20.89 -21.54
N TYR A 512 13.28 -20.71 -21.92
CA TYR A 512 12.16 -21.31 -21.20
C TYR A 512 12.23 -22.84 -21.25
N GLU A 513 12.40 -23.42 -22.43
CA GLU A 513 12.42 -24.87 -22.61
C GLU A 513 13.57 -25.53 -21.86
N ARG A 514 14.75 -24.90 -21.82
CA ARG A 514 15.95 -25.43 -21.18
C ARG A 514 15.95 -25.30 -19.66
N PHE A 515 15.39 -24.22 -19.09
CA PHE A 515 15.54 -23.94 -17.65
C PHE A 515 14.23 -23.86 -16.87
N PHE A 516 13.09 -23.60 -17.51
CA PHE A 516 11.80 -23.39 -16.83
C PHE A 516 10.75 -24.45 -17.15
N SER A 517 10.92 -25.23 -18.22
CA SER A 517 9.94 -26.22 -18.62
C SER A 517 9.84 -27.38 -17.61
N PRO A 518 8.66 -28.03 -17.51
CA PRO A 518 8.53 -29.29 -16.78
C PRO A 518 9.44 -30.40 -17.31
N SER A 519 9.80 -30.36 -18.60
CA SER A 519 10.69 -31.35 -19.22
C SER A 519 12.14 -31.17 -18.75
N ALA A 520 12.64 -29.93 -18.67
CA ALA A 520 13.96 -29.62 -18.14
C ALA A 520 14.15 -30.16 -16.72
N ARG A 521 13.20 -29.88 -15.82
CA ARG A 521 13.23 -30.41 -14.44
C ARG A 521 13.22 -31.93 -14.37
N ARG A 522 12.40 -32.59 -15.19
CA ARG A 522 12.35 -34.07 -15.25
C ARG A 522 13.67 -34.65 -15.74
N ASN A 523 14.28 -34.08 -16.77
CA ASN A 523 15.57 -34.52 -17.29
C ASN A 523 16.68 -34.34 -16.25
N ALA A 524 16.73 -33.17 -15.59
CA ALA A 524 17.67 -32.87 -14.52
C ALA A 524 17.59 -33.88 -13.36
N TRP A 525 16.36 -34.23 -12.96
CA TRP A 525 16.10 -35.25 -11.93
C TRP A 525 16.60 -36.63 -12.35
N LEU A 526 16.30 -37.05 -13.59
CA LEU A 526 16.71 -38.35 -14.13
C LEU A 526 18.23 -38.48 -14.27
N MET A 527 18.91 -37.39 -14.64
CA MET A 527 20.37 -37.32 -14.72
C MET A 527 21.06 -37.30 -13.35
N LYS A 528 20.30 -37.21 -12.25
CA LYS A 528 20.80 -37.06 -10.87
C LYS A 528 21.77 -35.88 -10.73
N SER A 529 21.53 -34.79 -11.45
CA SER A 529 22.31 -33.56 -11.34
C SER A 529 21.71 -32.67 -10.27
N GLY A 530 22.14 -32.85 -9.02
CA GLY A 530 21.58 -32.13 -7.88
C GLY A 530 21.76 -30.61 -7.96
N LYS A 531 22.93 -30.15 -8.40
CA LYS A 531 23.21 -28.73 -8.67
C LYS A 531 22.19 -28.14 -9.64
N HIS A 532 22.07 -28.73 -10.82
CA HIS A 532 21.22 -28.23 -11.89
C HIS A 532 19.74 -28.31 -11.49
N TYR A 533 19.29 -29.44 -10.93
CA TYR A 533 17.92 -29.61 -10.47
C TYR A 533 17.51 -28.58 -9.42
N ASN A 534 18.37 -28.31 -8.43
CA ASN A 534 18.10 -27.33 -7.38
C ASN A 534 17.98 -25.90 -7.95
N LEU A 535 18.82 -25.55 -8.93
CA LEU A 535 18.73 -24.28 -9.65
C LEU A 535 17.38 -24.13 -10.37
N LEU A 536 16.93 -25.17 -11.10
CA LEU A 536 15.67 -25.14 -11.83
C LEU A 536 14.45 -25.00 -10.90
N LEU A 537 14.49 -25.64 -9.72
CA LEU A 537 13.45 -25.47 -8.70
C LEU A 537 13.42 -24.04 -8.15
N ARG A 538 14.58 -23.46 -7.81
CA ARG A 538 14.69 -22.08 -7.36
C ARG A 538 14.15 -21.09 -8.39
N LEU A 539 14.52 -21.25 -9.67
CA LEU A 539 14.04 -20.42 -10.77
C LEU A 539 12.51 -20.46 -10.89
N ARG A 540 11.90 -21.66 -10.85
CA ARG A 540 10.44 -21.81 -10.88
C ARG A 540 9.78 -21.12 -9.69
N ASP A 541 10.30 -21.35 -8.48
CA ASP A 541 9.66 -20.89 -7.26
C ASP A 541 9.78 -19.37 -7.10
N PHE A 542 10.95 -18.79 -7.40
CA PHE A 542 11.16 -17.34 -7.38
C PHE A 542 10.34 -16.64 -8.47
N ALA A 543 10.12 -17.26 -9.63
CA ALA A 543 9.23 -16.72 -10.66
C ALA A 543 7.80 -16.49 -10.14
N THR A 544 7.30 -17.32 -9.21
CA THR A 544 5.97 -17.13 -8.61
C THR A 544 5.92 -15.90 -7.68
N VAL A 545 7.00 -15.61 -6.95
CA VAL A 545 7.11 -14.43 -6.07
C VAL A 545 7.18 -13.16 -6.91
N VAL A 546 8.02 -13.18 -7.95
CA VAL A 546 8.17 -12.05 -8.89
C VAL A 546 6.84 -11.77 -9.59
N GLU A 547 6.11 -12.80 -10.05
CA GLU A 547 4.79 -12.60 -10.65
C GLU A 547 3.75 -12.10 -9.65
N CYS A 548 3.68 -12.64 -8.44
CA CYS A 548 2.72 -12.15 -7.45
C CYS A 548 2.91 -10.64 -7.19
N ASN A 549 4.16 -10.21 -6.99
CA ASN A 549 4.47 -8.80 -6.79
C ASN A 549 4.14 -7.95 -8.04
N ALA A 550 4.43 -8.46 -9.25
CA ALA A 550 4.12 -7.78 -10.50
C ALA A 550 2.61 -7.66 -10.76
N ALA A 551 1.85 -8.73 -10.53
CA ALA A 551 0.39 -8.77 -10.64
C ALA A 551 -0.27 -7.80 -9.64
N MET A 552 0.22 -7.78 -8.39
CA MET A 552 -0.24 -6.82 -7.38
C MET A 552 0.00 -5.38 -7.80
N ARG A 553 1.19 -5.04 -8.34
CA ARG A 553 1.50 -3.68 -8.82
C ARG A 553 0.64 -3.29 -10.02
N ALA A 554 0.41 -4.23 -10.93
CA ALA A 554 -0.43 -4.02 -12.11
C ALA A 554 -1.93 -3.93 -11.79
N GLY A 555 -2.35 -4.34 -10.59
CA GLY A 555 -3.76 -4.38 -10.20
C GLY A 555 -4.53 -5.53 -10.86
N ASP A 556 -3.86 -6.60 -11.29
CA ASP A 556 -4.51 -7.74 -11.95
C ASP A 556 -4.79 -8.85 -10.96
N VAL A 557 -6.03 -8.87 -10.46
CA VAL A 557 -6.46 -9.84 -9.44
C VAL A 557 -6.62 -11.24 -10.02
N GLY A 558 -6.87 -11.36 -11.32
CA GLY A 558 -6.91 -12.67 -11.99
C GLY A 558 -5.54 -13.34 -11.96
N ARG A 559 -4.48 -12.60 -12.30
CA ARG A 559 -3.09 -13.09 -12.19
C ARG A 559 -2.70 -13.39 -10.75
N LEU A 560 -3.10 -12.55 -9.81
CA LEU A 560 -2.87 -12.78 -8.38
C LEU A 560 -3.47 -14.11 -7.89
N ILE A 561 -4.75 -14.36 -8.20
CA ILE A 561 -5.45 -15.58 -7.78
C ILE A 561 -4.82 -16.84 -8.41
N ASN A 562 -4.35 -16.78 -9.66
CA ASN A 562 -3.62 -17.90 -10.28
C ASN A 562 -2.33 -18.24 -9.53
N ILE A 563 -1.61 -17.25 -9.00
CA ILE A 563 -0.43 -17.52 -8.17
C ILE A 563 -0.83 -18.09 -6.81
N TRP A 564 -1.88 -17.57 -6.18
CA TRP A 564 -2.38 -18.12 -4.92
C TRP A 564 -2.80 -19.59 -5.05
N GLN A 565 -3.41 -19.98 -6.17
CA GLN A 565 -3.73 -21.37 -6.47
C GLN A 565 -2.49 -22.28 -6.48
N ARG A 566 -1.38 -21.83 -7.08
CA ARG A 566 -0.10 -22.55 -7.05
C ARG A 566 0.46 -22.62 -5.62
N TRP A 567 0.42 -21.50 -4.90
CA TRP A 567 0.90 -21.43 -3.52
C TRP A 567 0.10 -22.27 -2.55
N THR A 568 -1.20 -22.48 -2.77
CA THR A 568 -2.01 -23.42 -1.98
C THR A 568 -1.43 -24.83 -1.98
N ILE A 569 -0.92 -25.30 -3.12
CA ILE A 569 -0.26 -26.60 -3.23
C ILE A 569 1.13 -26.54 -2.60
N MET A 570 1.94 -25.55 -2.98
CA MET A 570 3.31 -25.40 -2.48
C MET A 570 3.37 -25.28 -0.96
N ALA A 571 2.39 -24.61 -0.34
CA ALA A 571 2.28 -24.45 1.11
C ALA A 571 2.14 -25.78 1.86
N GLN A 572 1.62 -26.84 1.21
CA GLN A 572 1.54 -28.17 1.82
C GLN A 572 2.90 -28.88 1.88
N GLY A 573 3.75 -28.63 0.89
CA GLY A 573 5.05 -29.29 0.73
C GLY A 573 6.23 -28.53 1.35
N ILE A 574 6.09 -27.23 1.59
CA ILE A 574 7.13 -26.42 2.22
C ILE A 574 7.02 -26.42 3.75
N PRO A 575 8.11 -26.71 4.49
CA PRO A 575 8.12 -26.58 5.94
C PRO A 575 7.87 -25.14 6.41
N GLY A 576 7.03 -25.00 7.44
CA GLY A 576 6.90 -23.75 8.18
C GLY A 576 5.84 -22.74 7.69
N LEU A 577 5.05 -23.07 6.66
CA LEU A 577 3.81 -22.36 6.32
C LEU A 577 2.57 -23.03 6.94
N THR A 578 2.66 -23.53 8.18
CA THR A 578 1.61 -24.36 8.80
C THR A 578 0.21 -23.74 8.77
N ASN A 579 0.07 -22.48 9.18
CA ASN A 579 -1.23 -21.82 9.17
C ASN A 579 -1.68 -21.46 7.75
N TYR A 580 -0.80 -20.86 6.93
CA TYR A 580 -1.12 -20.53 5.54
C TYR A 580 -1.45 -21.77 4.68
N ALA A 581 -0.90 -22.95 5.00
CA ALA A 581 -1.27 -24.21 4.37
C ALA A 581 -2.74 -24.58 4.60
N ILE A 582 -3.42 -24.02 5.60
CA ILE A 582 -4.85 -24.25 5.82
C ILE A 582 -5.66 -23.06 5.31
N TYR A 583 -5.27 -21.85 5.69
CA TYR A 583 -6.09 -20.65 5.45
C TYR A 583 -6.02 -20.12 4.02
N LEU A 584 -4.90 -20.29 3.31
CA LEU A 584 -4.80 -19.91 1.90
C LEU A 584 -5.73 -20.77 1.01
N PRO A 585 -5.73 -22.12 1.10
CA PRO A 585 -6.73 -22.94 0.39
C PRO A 585 -8.18 -22.56 0.71
N ARG A 586 -8.51 -22.31 1.98
CA ARG A 586 -9.85 -21.86 2.39
C ARG A 586 -10.23 -20.55 1.68
N MET A 587 -9.34 -19.56 1.73
CA MET A 587 -9.54 -18.26 1.10
C MET A 587 -9.72 -18.38 -0.42
N LEU A 588 -8.88 -19.19 -1.07
CA LEU A 588 -9.00 -19.47 -2.50
C LEU A 588 -10.37 -20.07 -2.85
N LEU A 589 -10.83 -21.08 -2.10
CA LEU A 589 -12.14 -21.69 -2.32
C LEU A 589 -13.29 -20.70 -2.08
N SER A 590 -13.20 -19.87 -1.05
CA SER A 590 -14.16 -18.79 -0.81
C SER A 590 -14.27 -17.86 -2.02
N LEU A 591 -13.13 -17.39 -2.55
CA LEU A 591 -13.08 -16.41 -3.62
C LEU A 591 -13.32 -16.97 -5.04
N THR A 592 -13.43 -18.30 -5.21
CA THR A 592 -13.52 -18.93 -6.54
C THR A 592 -14.62 -19.98 -6.70
N LYS A 593 -15.11 -20.58 -5.61
CA LYS A 593 -16.06 -21.72 -5.65
C LYS A 593 -17.24 -21.57 -4.70
N VAL A 594 -17.04 -20.98 -3.53
CA VAL A 594 -18.04 -21.00 -2.45
C VAL A 594 -18.92 -19.75 -2.44
N LEU A 595 -18.33 -18.54 -2.44
CA LEU A 595 -19.13 -17.33 -2.29
C LEU A 595 -19.98 -17.03 -3.54
N PRO A 596 -21.08 -16.25 -3.44
CA PRO A 596 -21.84 -15.80 -4.61
C PRO A 596 -20.95 -15.05 -5.61
N GLU A 597 -21.21 -15.18 -6.92
CA GLU A 597 -20.33 -14.65 -7.97
C GLU A 597 -20.10 -13.13 -7.87
N GLY A 598 -21.17 -12.36 -7.58
CA GLY A 598 -21.07 -10.93 -7.34
C GLY A 598 -20.17 -10.59 -6.16
N LEU A 599 -20.29 -11.32 -5.05
CA LEU A 599 -19.45 -11.14 -3.86
C LEU A 599 -18.00 -11.56 -4.13
N GLN A 600 -17.76 -12.65 -4.86
CA GLN A 600 -16.42 -13.05 -5.28
C GLN A 600 -15.74 -11.93 -6.07
N LYS A 601 -16.43 -11.33 -7.04
CA LYS A 601 -15.89 -10.25 -7.86
C LYS A 601 -15.54 -9.04 -7.01
N VAL A 602 -16.46 -8.59 -6.15
CA VAL A 602 -16.25 -7.44 -5.25
C VAL A 602 -15.06 -7.68 -4.32
N LEU A 603 -14.99 -8.84 -3.67
CA LEU A 603 -13.90 -9.15 -2.73
C LEU A 603 -12.55 -9.24 -3.42
N LYS A 604 -12.45 -9.92 -4.58
CA LYS A 604 -11.22 -10.00 -5.38
C LYS A 604 -10.74 -8.61 -5.78
N HIS A 605 -11.62 -7.78 -6.37
CA HIS A 605 -11.30 -6.42 -6.81
C HIS A 605 -11.00 -5.48 -5.63
N SER A 606 -11.41 -5.85 -4.42
CA SER A 606 -11.07 -5.08 -3.23
C SER A 606 -9.69 -5.40 -2.65
N LEU A 607 -9.03 -6.50 -3.03
CA LEU A 607 -7.74 -6.92 -2.46
C LEU A 607 -6.63 -5.86 -2.63
N LEU A 608 -6.71 -5.10 -3.73
CA LEU A 608 -5.71 -4.11 -4.12
C LEU A 608 -6.37 -2.74 -4.30
N ILE A 609 -5.62 -1.69 -3.99
CA ILE A 609 -6.01 -0.29 -4.17
C ILE A 609 -4.86 0.49 -4.81
N THR A 610 -5.14 1.59 -5.50
CA THR A 610 -4.11 2.52 -6.00
C THR A 610 -4.22 3.88 -5.30
N PRO A 611 -3.42 4.15 -4.24
CA PRO A 611 -3.51 5.40 -3.47
C PRO A 611 -3.36 6.66 -4.32
N SER A 612 -2.61 6.56 -5.43
CA SER A 612 -2.41 7.67 -6.37
C SER A 612 -3.47 7.74 -7.48
N GLY A 613 -4.28 6.71 -7.68
CA GLY A 613 -5.18 6.59 -8.82
C GLY A 613 -4.49 6.19 -10.13
N ARG A 614 -3.17 5.94 -10.10
CA ARG A 614 -2.38 5.67 -11.31
C ARG A 614 -2.35 4.17 -11.65
N PRO A 615 -2.32 3.82 -12.94
CA PRO A 615 -2.05 2.44 -13.36
C PRO A 615 -0.66 2.00 -12.89
N ASN A 616 -0.48 0.69 -12.70
CA ASN A 616 0.77 0.07 -12.23
C ASN A 616 1.30 0.57 -10.86
N HIS A 617 0.44 1.21 -10.06
CA HIS A 617 0.73 1.70 -8.70
C HIS A 617 -0.22 1.11 -7.66
N PHE A 618 -0.73 -0.10 -7.93
CA PHE A 618 -1.57 -0.81 -6.98
C PHE A 618 -0.72 -1.39 -5.84
N VAL A 619 -1.34 -1.45 -4.67
CA VAL A 619 -0.81 -2.02 -3.43
C VAL A 619 -1.94 -2.78 -2.73
N ALA A 620 -1.60 -3.79 -1.93
CA ALA A 620 -2.59 -4.40 -1.06
C ALA A 620 -3.05 -3.43 0.04
N LYS A 621 -4.29 -3.60 0.50
CA LYS A 621 -4.88 -2.72 1.53
C LYS A 621 -4.16 -2.84 2.88
N ASP A 622 -3.81 -4.06 3.29
CA ASP A 622 -3.01 -4.32 4.48
C ASP A 622 -1.61 -3.65 4.41
N PHE A 623 -0.93 -3.68 3.26
CA PHE A 623 0.32 -2.91 3.09
C PHE A 623 0.08 -1.39 3.18
N TYR A 624 -0.99 -0.89 2.59
CA TYR A 624 -1.33 0.53 2.70
C TYR A 624 -1.62 0.95 4.15
N LEU A 625 -2.24 0.07 4.94
CA LEU A 625 -2.44 0.26 6.37
C LEU A 625 -1.11 0.30 7.12
N GLU A 626 -0.19 -0.60 6.83
CA GLU A 626 1.14 -0.61 7.48
C GLU A 626 1.93 0.68 7.19
N VAL A 627 1.81 1.22 5.97
CA VAL A 627 2.35 2.54 5.64
C VAL A 627 1.70 3.65 6.49
N GLN A 628 0.39 3.57 6.79
CA GLN A 628 -0.24 4.53 7.72
C GLN A 628 0.25 4.33 9.16
N ASN A 629 0.34 3.07 9.61
CA ASN A 629 0.79 2.69 10.95
C ASN A 629 2.17 3.28 11.22
N TYR A 630 3.07 3.29 10.24
CA TYR A 630 4.39 3.93 10.36
C TYR A 630 4.33 5.40 10.81
N TRP A 631 3.40 6.19 10.26
CA TRP A 631 3.25 7.61 10.63
C TRP A 631 2.82 7.76 12.09
N LEU A 632 1.92 6.92 12.58
CA LEU A 632 1.58 6.90 14.01
C LEU A 632 2.74 6.41 14.87
N LYS A 633 3.22 5.19 14.60
CA LYS A 633 4.22 4.46 15.41
C LYS A 633 5.52 5.24 15.57
N PHE A 634 6.00 5.86 14.49
CA PHE A 634 7.35 6.43 14.46
C PHE A 634 7.35 7.95 14.33
N PHE A 635 6.55 8.53 13.43
CA PHE A 635 6.62 9.96 13.15
C PHE A 635 5.92 10.81 14.21
N TYR A 636 4.68 10.47 14.58
CA TYR A 636 3.90 11.24 15.56
C TYR A 636 4.08 10.79 17.01
N ASN A 637 4.58 9.57 17.25
CA ASN A 637 4.90 9.09 18.60
C ASN A 637 6.17 9.75 19.18
N ARG A 638 7.21 9.96 18.34
CA ARG A 638 8.52 10.47 18.78
C ARG A 638 8.58 12.00 18.89
N THR A 639 7.64 12.60 19.61
CA THR A 639 7.74 14.02 19.98
C THR A 639 8.52 14.14 21.29
N GLY A 640 9.49 15.06 21.38
CA GLY A 640 10.43 15.17 22.52
C GLY A 640 9.82 15.38 23.92
N THR A 641 8.49 15.47 24.04
CA THR A 641 7.72 15.53 25.31
C THR A 641 7.28 14.17 25.84
N GLY A 642 7.62 13.06 25.16
CA GLY A 642 7.07 11.73 25.44
C GLY A 642 5.71 11.49 24.77
N THR A 643 5.27 10.24 24.81
CA THR A 643 4.02 9.79 24.17
C THR A 643 2.79 10.25 24.96
N ASN A 644 1.74 10.66 24.26
CA ASN A 644 0.43 10.91 24.87
C ASN A 644 -0.64 10.19 24.03
N ILE A 645 -1.16 9.09 24.57
CA ILE A 645 -2.10 8.19 23.88
C ILE A 645 -3.39 8.91 23.50
N LEU A 646 -3.97 9.71 24.41
CA LEU A 646 -5.20 10.46 24.12
C LEU A 646 -5.02 11.46 22.99
N ARG A 647 -3.84 12.10 22.91
CA ARG A 647 -3.49 13.00 21.81
C ARG A 647 -3.32 12.21 20.52
N MET A 648 -2.60 11.09 20.54
CA MET A 648 -2.43 10.25 19.35
C MET A 648 -3.78 9.75 18.82
N MET A 649 -4.65 9.32 19.72
CA MET A 649 -5.99 8.85 19.41
C MET A 649 -6.89 9.96 18.87
N ASN A 650 -7.08 11.06 19.61
CA ASN A 650 -8.09 12.07 19.26
C ASN A 650 -7.62 13.07 18.21
N VAL A 651 -6.31 13.29 18.08
CA VAL A 651 -5.75 14.39 17.29
C VAL A 651 -5.03 13.90 16.03
N PHE A 652 -4.27 12.80 16.12
CA PHE A 652 -3.45 12.34 15.00
C PHE A 652 -4.12 11.21 14.20
N SER A 653 -4.59 10.14 14.84
CA SER A 653 -5.09 8.94 14.15
C SER A 653 -6.19 9.26 13.13
N VAL A 654 -7.22 9.98 13.52
CA VAL A 654 -8.34 10.37 12.64
C VAL A 654 -7.95 11.39 11.56
N ASN A 655 -6.83 12.09 11.70
CA ASN A 655 -6.41 13.17 10.80
C ASN A 655 -5.24 12.77 9.88
N ILE A 656 -4.69 11.55 9.97
CA ILE A 656 -3.51 11.16 9.20
C ILE A 656 -3.61 11.45 7.69
N PRO A 657 -4.72 11.15 7.00
CA PRO A 657 -4.83 11.42 5.57
C PRO A 657 -4.66 12.92 5.26
N LEU A 658 -5.24 13.80 6.08
CA LEU A 658 -5.09 15.24 5.96
C LEU A 658 -3.65 15.66 6.28
N LEU A 659 -3.05 15.17 7.37
CA LEU A 659 -1.70 15.55 7.77
C LEU A 659 -0.66 15.15 6.73
N ARG A 660 -0.77 13.93 6.16
CA ARG A 660 0.10 13.47 5.07
C ARG A 660 -0.06 14.34 3.83
N ARG A 661 -1.30 14.71 3.48
CA ARG A 661 -1.57 15.65 2.37
C ARG A 661 -0.89 16.99 2.62
N LEU A 662 -1.00 17.57 3.81
CA LEU A 662 -0.33 18.83 4.15
C LEU A 662 1.20 18.75 4.01
N VAL A 663 1.81 17.63 4.40
CA VAL A 663 3.25 17.42 4.22
C VAL A 663 3.62 17.36 2.73
N HIS A 664 2.82 16.68 1.91
CA HIS A 664 3.03 16.63 0.45
C HIS A 664 2.80 17.97 -0.24
N ASP A 665 1.79 18.73 0.19
CA ASP A 665 1.44 20.04 -0.36
C ASP A 665 2.54 21.07 -0.10
N LEU A 666 3.26 20.99 1.03
CA LEU A 666 4.37 21.91 1.30
C LEU A 666 5.48 21.85 0.24
N LYS A 667 5.69 20.66 -0.35
CA LYS A 667 6.66 20.50 -1.43
C LYS A 667 6.17 21.16 -2.72
N SER A 668 4.91 20.96 -3.11
CA SER A 668 4.34 21.65 -4.28
C SER A 668 4.24 23.16 -4.08
N ASP A 669 3.89 23.62 -2.87
CA ASP A 669 3.84 25.04 -2.49
C ASP A 669 5.22 25.71 -2.57
N SER A 670 6.29 24.96 -2.32
CA SER A 670 7.68 25.43 -2.49
C SER A 670 8.13 25.53 -3.96
N GLY A 671 7.26 25.19 -4.92
CA GLY A 671 7.57 25.16 -6.34
C GLY A 671 8.35 23.92 -6.78
N GLN A 672 8.46 22.91 -5.91
CA GLN A 672 9.08 21.63 -6.23
C GLN A 672 8.02 20.61 -6.63
N ALA A 673 8.31 19.83 -7.67
CA ALA A 673 7.47 18.68 -7.98
C ALA A 673 7.58 17.62 -6.87
N ASN A 674 6.45 16.99 -6.53
CA ASN A 674 6.46 15.78 -5.71
C ASN A 674 7.13 14.65 -6.52
N LYS A 675 8.45 14.52 -6.37
CA LYS A 675 9.20 13.36 -6.86
C LYS A 675 8.84 12.16 -6.00
N TYR A 676 8.05 11.24 -6.56
CA TYR A 676 7.85 9.91 -5.99
C TYR A 676 9.03 9.05 -6.44
N GLN A 677 9.85 8.58 -5.49
CA GLN A 677 10.87 7.59 -5.80
C GLN A 677 10.17 6.26 -6.07
N SER A 678 10.08 5.87 -7.34
CA SER A 678 9.83 4.47 -7.69
C SER A 678 11.18 3.76 -7.70
N HIS A 679 11.50 3.04 -6.63
CA HIS A 679 12.69 2.19 -6.62
C HIS A 679 12.45 1.03 -7.60
N LYS A 680 12.94 1.18 -8.83
CA LYS A 680 13.03 0.06 -9.76
C LYS A 680 14.15 -0.85 -9.27
N THR A 681 13.85 -2.12 -9.08
CA THR A 681 14.88 -3.12 -8.84
C THR A 681 15.69 -3.29 -10.12
N THR A 682 16.96 -2.90 -10.10
CA THR A 682 17.89 -3.09 -11.21
C THR A 682 19.20 -3.67 -10.70
N LEU A 683 19.90 -4.39 -11.59
CA LEU A 683 21.26 -4.88 -11.36
C LEU A 683 22.25 -3.83 -11.86
N SER A 684 23.23 -3.46 -11.02
CA SER A 684 24.31 -2.59 -11.45
C SER A 684 25.32 -3.37 -12.32
N PRO A 685 26.05 -2.69 -13.23
CA PRO A 685 27.07 -3.34 -14.06
C PRO A 685 28.08 -4.16 -13.24
N ILE A 686 28.55 -3.60 -12.12
CA ILE A 686 29.50 -4.26 -11.21
C ILE A 686 28.88 -5.52 -10.59
N ALA A 687 27.63 -5.45 -10.12
CA ALA A 687 26.96 -6.61 -9.54
C ALA A 687 26.77 -7.73 -10.57
N ILE A 688 26.48 -7.40 -11.83
CA ILE A 688 26.39 -8.38 -12.92
C ILE A 688 27.75 -9.04 -13.15
N GLU A 689 28.83 -8.26 -13.23
CA GLU A 689 30.18 -8.80 -13.46
C GLU A 689 30.62 -9.76 -12.36
N GLU A 690 30.45 -9.37 -11.09
CA GLU A 690 30.79 -10.23 -9.95
C GLU A 690 29.92 -11.50 -9.90
N PHE A 691 28.62 -11.37 -10.17
CA PHE A 691 27.73 -12.52 -10.29
C PHE A 691 28.15 -13.47 -11.43
N LEU A 692 28.51 -12.94 -12.60
CA LEU A 692 28.91 -13.77 -13.75
C LEU A 692 30.26 -14.45 -13.53
N LYS A 693 31.20 -13.82 -12.81
CA LYS A 693 32.45 -14.47 -12.36
C LYS A 693 32.16 -15.67 -11.47
N MET A 694 31.29 -15.49 -10.47
CA MET A 694 30.87 -16.59 -9.60
C MET A 694 30.14 -17.68 -10.40
N ALA A 695 29.18 -17.31 -11.25
CA ALA A 695 28.42 -18.26 -12.05
C ALA A 695 29.32 -19.08 -13.00
N HIS A 696 30.38 -18.47 -13.54
CA HIS A 696 31.40 -19.16 -14.33
C HIS A 696 32.26 -20.10 -13.49
N GLN A 697 32.76 -19.65 -12.34
CA GLN A 697 33.62 -20.43 -11.45
C GLN A 697 32.96 -21.74 -11.00
N TYR A 698 31.65 -21.69 -10.69
CA TYR A 698 30.90 -22.84 -10.20
C TYR A 698 30.05 -23.53 -11.28
N ASP A 699 30.18 -23.07 -12.53
CA ASP A 699 29.47 -23.58 -13.70
C ASP A 699 27.97 -23.75 -13.42
N LEU A 700 27.33 -22.65 -13.00
CA LEU A 700 26.02 -22.64 -12.34
C LEU A 700 24.92 -23.31 -13.18
N CYS A 701 24.87 -23.02 -14.49
CA CYS A 701 23.86 -23.54 -15.41
C CYS A 701 24.19 -24.90 -16.05
N SER A 702 25.31 -25.54 -15.70
CA SER A 702 25.73 -26.78 -16.36
C SER A 702 24.91 -28.00 -16.00
N ASP A 703 24.65 -28.79 -17.04
CA ASP A 703 23.91 -30.04 -16.98
C ASP A 703 24.85 -31.23 -16.68
N GLN A 704 26.17 -31.00 -16.67
CA GLN A 704 27.17 -32.06 -16.44
C GLN A 704 27.41 -32.34 -14.95
N ASN A 705 27.49 -33.63 -14.62
CA ASN A 705 27.67 -34.13 -13.26
C ASN A 705 29.16 -34.21 -12.89
N GLU A 706 29.89 -33.09 -12.97
CA GLU A 706 31.35 -33.08 -12.76
C GLU A 706 31.77 -33.04 -11.27
N SER A 707 30.85 -32.80 -10.33
CA SER A 707 31.20 -32.75 -8.90
C SER A 707 31.27 -34.14 -8.27
N THR A 708 32.43 -34.50 -7.73
CA THR A 708 32.66 -35.75 -6.95
C THR A 708 31.88 -35.82 -5.63
N ASN A 709 31.26 -34.72 -5.19
CA ASN A 709 30.37 -34.68 -4.03
C ASN A 709 28.93 -34.60 -4.50
N ALA A 710 28.14 -35.66 -4.30
CA ALA A 710 26.72 -35.69 -4.64
C ALA A 710 25.95 -34.63 -3.84
N MET A 711 25.65 -33.47 -4.44
CA MET A 711 24.71 -32.52 -3.84
C MET A 711 23.32 -33.16 -3.77
N THR A 712 22.70 -33.12 -2.60
CA THR A 712 21.37 -33.68 -2.38
C THR A 712 20.33 -32.87 -3.17
N HIS A 713 19.36 -33.58 -3.76
CA HIS A 713 18.23 -32.94 -4.42
C HIS A 713 17.38 -32.21 -3.38
N ALA A 714 17.09 -30.94 -3.64
CA ALA A 714 16.06 -30.21 -2.93
C ALA A 714 14.70 -30.86 -3.19
N ILE A 715 13.81 -30.78 -2.20
CA ILE A 715 12.44 -31.28 -2.32
C ILE A 715 11.69 -30.38 -3.30
N ASP A 716 11.05 -30.97 -4.32
CA ASP A 716 10.09 -30.22 -5.13
C ASP A 716 8.80 -30.02 -4.31
N ILE A 717 8.70 -28.85 -3.68
CA ILE A 717 7.58 -28.49 -2.79
C ILE A 717 6.21 -28.49 -3.48
N PHE A 718 6.14 -28.32 -4.81
CA PHE A 718 4.88 -28.42 -5.53
C PHE A 718 4.44 -29.89 -5.67
N VAL A 719 5.38 -30.76 -6.04
CA VAL A 719 5.14 -32.21 -6.16
C VAL A 719 4.85 -32.82 -4.79
N GLU A 720 5.64 -32.47 -3.78
CA GLU A 720 5.44 -32.93 -2.41
C GLU A 720 4.09 -32.47 -1.85
N GLY A 721 3.76 -31.19 -2.05
CA GLY A 721 2.47 -30.66 -1.63
C GLY A 721 1.29 -31.35 -2.31
N TYR A 722 1.40 -31.62 -3.63
CA TYR A 722 0.39 -32.38 -4.36
C TYR A 722 0.27 -33.82 -3.85
N ASN A 723 1.39 -34.51 -3.64
CA ASN A 723 1.41 -35.88 -3.12
C ASN A 723 0.77 -35.95 -1.74
N LYS A 724 1.03 -34.98 -0.86
CA LYS A 724 0.40 -34.87 0.44
C LYS A 724 -1.12 -34.71 0.36
N ILE A 725 -1.61 -33.76 -0.45
CA ILE A 725 -3.05 -33.57 -0.68
C ILE A 725 -3.70 -34.85 -1.23
N ARG A 726 -3.07 -35.49 -2.22
CA ARG A 726 -3.57 -36.72 -2.83
C ARG A 726 -3.62 -37.87 -1.84
N THR A 727 -2.59 -38.01 -1.02
CA THR A 727 -2.48 -39.05 0.00
C THR A 727 -3.53 -38.84 1.06
N GLU A 728 -3.72 -37.62 1.56
CA GLU A 728 -4.77 -37.31 2.53
C GLU A 728 -6.17 -37.62 1.98
N PHE A 729 -6.45 -37.26 0.72
CA PHE A 729 -7.72 -37.60 0.07
C PHE A 729 -7.93 -39.12 -0.05
N ALA A 730 -6.89 -39.87 -0.39
CA ALA A 730 -6.96 -41.33 -0.49
C ALA A 730 -7.23 -42.02 0.87
N HIS A 731 -6.79 -41.41 1.98
CA HIS A 731 -7.07 -41.88 3.34
C HIS A 731 -8.44 -41.44 3.88
N GLY A 732 -9.26 -40.77 3.06
CA GLY A 732 -10.61 -40.32 3.41
C GLY A 732 -10.84 -38.87 3.00
N ALA A 733 -11.95 -38.61 2.29
CA ALA A 733 -12.29 -37.27 1.81
C ALA A 733 -12.41 -36.24 2.94
N ASP A 734 -12.79 -36.68 4.14
CA ASP A 734 -12.95 -35.84 5.33
C ASP A 734 -11.64 -35.19 5.79
N ARG A 735 -10.48 -35.78 5.46
CA ARG A 735 -9.17 -35.19 5.82
C ARG A 735 -8.90 -33.87 5.10
N LEU A 736 -9.47 -33.71 3.90
CA LEU A 736 -9.43 -32.46 3.14
C LEU A 736 -10.57 -31.50 3.52
N ALA A 737 -11.56 -31.94 4.31
CA ALA A 737 -12.65 -31.08 4.79
C ALA A 737 -12.13 -29.91 5.62
N ARG A 738 -10.92 -30.00 6.19
CA ARG A 738 -10.25 -28.85 6.83
C ARG A 738 -10.08 -27.64 5.91
N PHE A 739 -10.07 -27.80 4.58
CA PHE A 739 -10.01 -26.69 3.63
C PHE A 739 -11.39 -26.11 3.29
N ASN A 740 -12.47 -26.76 3.71
CA ASN A 740 -13.82 -26.30 3.47
C ASN A 740 -14.11 -25.03 4.30
N PRO A 741 -14.46 -23.89 3.68
CA PRO A 741 -14.81 -22.67 4.41
C PRO A 741 -16.02 -22.84 5.35
N ALA A 742 -16.95 -23.75 5.09
CA ALA A 742 -18.07 -24.03 6.00
C ALA A 742 -17.58 -24.45 7.39
N THR A 743 -16.50 -25.24 7.48
CA THR A 743 -15.96 -25.72 8.77
C THR A 743 -15.49 -24.60 9.69
N ILE A 744 -15.35 -23.38 9.18
CA ILE A 744 -14.94 -22.18 9.93
C ILE A 744 -15.96 -21.04 9.88
N LEU A 745 -16.89 -21.04 8.92
CA LEU A 745 -17.87 -19.98 8.70
C LEU A 745 -19.31 -20.42 9.03
N SER A 746 -19.65 -21.70 8.90
CA SER A 746 -21.01 -22.27 9.06
C SER A 746 -21.14 -23.09 10.34
N TYR A 747 -22.04 -22.72 11.24
CA TYR A 747 -22.37 -23.53 12.43
C TYR A 747 -23.84 -23.30 12.79
N THR A 748 -24.57 -24.37 13.09
CA THR A 748 -25.98 -24.32 13.49
C THR A 748 -26.10 -24.33 15.01
N ALA A 749 -26.92 -23.43 15.57
CA ALA A 749 -27.31 -23.52 16.97
C ALA A 749 -28.28 -24.69 17.17
N ALA A 750 -28.11 -25.48 18.23
CA ALA A 750 -29.10 -26.48 18.62
C ALA A 750 -30.40 -25.79 19.09
N ASP A 751 -31.54 -26.41 18.79
CA ASP A 751 -32.86 -25.92 19.23
C ASP A 751 -33.05 -26.07 20.77
N GLU A 752 -34.21 -25.66 21.29
CA GLU A 752 -34.53 -25.74 22.74
C GLU A 752 -34.53 -27.17 23.31
N TRP A 753 -34.47 -28.18 22.45
CA TRP A 753 -34.40 -29.60 22.81
C TRP A 753 -33.05 -30.24 22.51
N GLY A 754 -32.05 -29.46 22.07
CA GLY A 754 -30.70 -29.95 21.80
C GLY A 754 -30.51 -30.59 20.43
N ASN A 755 -31.45 -30.44 19.49
CA ASN A 755 -31.32 -30.99 18.15
C ASN A 755 -30.61 -30.01 17.20
N GLU A 756 -29.63 -30.50 16.45
CA GLU A 756 -29.03 -29.79 15.33
C GLU A 756 -30.06 -29.66 14.19
N THR A 757 -30.58 -28.45 13.95
CA THR A 757 -31.48 -28.23 12.81
C THR A 757 -30.66 -28.10 11.52
N LEU A 758 -30.56 -29.20 10.78
CA LEU A 758 -30.26 -29.16 9.36
C LEU A 758 -31.40 -28.41 8.66
N HIS A 759 -31.12 -27.24 8.08
CA HIS A 759 -32.04 -26.58 7.16
C HIS A 759 -32.22 -27.45 5.91
N HIS A 760 -33.13 -28.43 5.98
CA HIS A 760 -33.70 -29.02 4.77
C HIS A 760 -34.62 -27.99 4.13
N GLY A 761 -34.25 -27.57 2.91
CA GLY A 761 -35.08 -26.69 2.10
C GLY A 761 -36.49 -27.26 1.98
N MET A 762 -37.49 -26.41 2.20
CA MET A 762 -38.90 -26.75 2.10
C MET A 762 -39.21 -27.28 0.70
N GLY A 763 -39.30 -28.60 0.58
CA GLY A 763 -40.01 -29.29 -0.47
C GLY A 763 -41.47 -29.41 -0.07
N VAL A 764 -42.35 -29.16 -1.03
CA VAL A 764 -43.81 -29.20 -0.95
C VAL A 764 -44.28 -30.49 -0.27
N GLY A 765 -45.22 -30.35 0.65
CA GLY A 765 -45.64 -31.41 1.58
C GLY A 765 -46.38 -32.58 0.94
N GLU A 766 -46.26 -33.72 1.62
CA GLU A 766 -47.23 -34.81 1.59
C GLU A 766 -47.44 -35.28 3.05
N GLU A 767 -48.71 -35.25 3.47
CA GLU A 767 -49.20 -35.76 4.74
C GLU A 767 -49.23 -37.29 4.73
N VAL A 768 -48.63 -37.95 5.73
CA VAL A 768 -49.03 -39.22 6.38
C VAL A 768 -48.16 -39.31 7.65
N GLY A 769 -48.58 -39.65 8.87
CA GLY A 769 -49.77 -40.20 9.49
C GLY A 769 -49.34 -40.55 10.93
N SER A 770 -50.29 -40.55 11.85
CA SER A 770 -50.16 -40.81 13.28
C SER A 770 -49.50 -42.15 13.65
N ASP A 771 -48.77 -42.22 14.77
CA ASP A 771 -49.19 -42.95 15.98
C ASP A 771 -48.04 -43.27 16.97
N GLU A 772 -48.40 -43.04 18.24
CA GLU A 772 -47.94 -43.61 19.52
C GLU A 772 -46.53 -43.36 20.11
N PRO A 773 -46.47 -42.99 21.43
CA PRO A 773 -45.24 -42.87 22.19
C PRO A 773 -44.90 -44.16 22.96
N ILE A 774 -43.63 -44.56 22.98
CA ILE A 774 -43.16 -45.58 23.92
C ILE A 774 -42.01 -45.02 24.77
N GLU A 775 -42.36 -44.94 26.06
CA GLU A 775 -41.61 -44.84 27.30
C GLU A 775 -40.07 -44.88 27.25
N THR A 776 -39.50 -43.83 27.83
CA THR A 776 -38.16 -43.80 28.41
C THR A 776 -38.09 -44.66 29.67
N THR A 777 -37.15 -45.61 29.71
CA THR A 777 -36.53 -46.07 30.97
C THR A 777 -35.09 -45.55 31.02
N PRO A 778 -34.65 -44.94 32.15
CA PRO A 778 -33.25 -44.67 32.41
C PRO A 778 -32.63 -45.87 33.11
N ASP A 779 -31.45 -46.32 32.70
CA ASP A 779 -30.37 -46.56 33.67
C ASP A 779 -29.01 -46.94 33.05
N GLU A 780 -27.99 -46.50 33.81
CA GLU A 780 -26.67 -47.10 34.00
C GLU A 780 -25.58 -47.00 32.91
N GLY A 781 -24.66 -46.06 33.15
CA GLY A 781 -23.26 -46.41 33.41
C GLY A 781 -22.35 -46.64 32.20
N TYR A 782 -21.59 -45.61 31.82
CA TYR A 782 -20.14 -45.47 32.05
C TYR A 782 -19.60 -44.17 31.44
#